data_AF-A0A2I1PAB2-F1
#
_entry.id   AF-A0A2I1PAB2-F1
#
_cell.length_a   1.000
_cell.length_b   1.000
_cell.length_c   1.000
_cell.angle_alpha   90.00
_cell.angle_beta   90.00
_cell.angle_gamma   90.00
#
_symmetry.space_group_name_H-M   'P 1'
#
loop_
_entity.id
_entity.type
_entity.pdbx_description
1 polymer ?
#
loop_
_entity_poly.entity_id
_entity_poly.type
_entity_poly.pdbx_seq_one_letter_code
_entity_poly.pdbx_strand_id
1 'polypeptide(L)'
;MRHELRGLEPRNFARYLAALGLARVVAEQADPELRLGWDGLTFVLETSVEDLGAWMVEAYRPTPVLSPWNNGSGYGPKDKKPREFVDRIVAAPGERFSAFREIDALSREVRERESEKEAIVRSLRNWLPDEGLAWLDAAIILTSTDDKDVLQFPPLLGTGGNDGRLEFSTTFHQNLALVMPELGASRAVTQGWALDLLNGTSGQKLAPKSLGQFDAAAAGGVGGSPLDDTPSVGNPWAYVLLVEGAMMFAGSAAKRLGHGGVGRASLPFTVASSPDGPGAGASGEEVRGEVWAPVVDASPQLLDYSSWSHLFVQAKGQWGGRTPTTASQMYGAVHAHGVDRRIDRFMRFAISQRNGLAFMAELREVVQNQPAPGMDVALQLERRLGMFRRLPGLASKRALRRAESAQLAFAREPSARNLLGALAALTHVEAVGMRTPRGREAVTRGVRRPDAALSLDLLRGGEGTLQSSEWRVGAALASGRASVPGGGAWTGAPRAGAQRGVRSSTRPVRDLVIGWHDHEDHWHPPVASGLAEGDLERLLSGVAQWVATHAPNGGGDLTRGVRIAEDHGFVCAQEDLHAWVRGELDDREVAMAFTAFLAVDFGEARGRSLPAEGWFDPSLAILQAFAAGRVRDGYAEDAAGAARGVEPQWIAQLVAGTPEATTRAVAAAAGVLNRSGVWQPRGSHVETRRVAVHAPLPLVPGRRLAAALCGPSSPHPVTRWAVSDALSTDTTR
;
A
#
# COMPACT_ATOMS: atom_id res chain seq x y z
N MET A 1 -33.61 -22.32 -17.86
CA MET A 1 -34.25 -20.99 -17.83
C MET A 1 -33.25 -19.97 -17.34
N ARG A 2 -33.29 -18.73 -17.84
CA ARG A 2 -32.44 -17.62 -17.37
C ARG A 2 -33.28 -16.67 -16.53
N HIS A 3 -32.83 -16.37 -15.32
CA HIS A 3 -33.49 -15.48 -14.36
C HIS A 3 -32.66 -14.22 -14.15
N GLU A 4 -33.31 -13.07 -14.20
CA GLU A 4 -32.72 -11.76 -13.88
C GLU A 4 -33.24 -11.28 -12.52
N LEU A 5 -32.40 -11.37 -11.50
CA LEU A 5 -32.80 -11.23 -10.09
C LEU A 5 -32.38 -9.86 -9.54
N ARG A 6 -33.16 -8.83 -9.90
CA ARG A 6 -32.86 -7.42 -9.59
C ARG A 6 -32.89 -7.06 -8.10
N GLY A 7 -33.55 -7.84 -7.25
CA GLY A 7 -33.52 -7.58 -5.81
C GLY A 7 -32.25 -8.11 -5.11
N LEU A 8 -31.41 -8.85 -5.83
CA LEU A 8 -30.16 -9.44 -5.36
C LEU A 8 -28.92 -8.70 -5.90
N GLU A 9 -29.06 -7.42 -6.27
CA GLU A 9 -27.94 -6.57 -6.66
C GLU A 9 -26.90 -6.44 -5.53
N PRO A 10 -25.58 -6.51 -5.83
CA PRO A 10 -24.54 -6.57 -4.82
C PRO A 10 -24.18 -5.18 -4.23
N ARG A 11 -25.13 -4.24 -4.20
CA ARG A 11 -24.95 -2.86 -3.70
C ARG A 11 -24.65 -2.80 -2.20
N ASN A 12 -25.14 -3.77 -1.45
CA ASN A 12 -24.78 -4.01 -0.07
C ASN A 12 -24.37 -5.47 0.10
N PHE A 13 -23.66 -5.75 1.18
CA PHE A 13 -23.08 -7.07 1.37
C PHE A 13 -24.15 -8.12 1.69
N ALA A 14 -25.26 -7.73 2.34
CA ALA A 14 -26.40 -8.63 2.58
C ALA A 14 -26.98 -9.22 1.30
N ARG A 15 -27.21 -8.39 0.27
CA ARG A 15 -27.76 -8.83 -1.01
C ARG A 15 -26.77 -9.68 -1.81
N TYR A 16 -25.49 -9.32 -1.76
CA TYR A 16 -24.44 -10.16 -2.34
C TYR A 16 -24.43 -11.57 -1.72
N LEU A 17 -24.49 -11.66 -0.38
CA LEU A 17 -24.58 -12.94 0.32
C LEU A 17 -25.89 -13.67 -0.01
N ALA A 18 -27.03 -12.98 -0.06
CA ALA A 18 -28.30 -13.59 -0.44
C ALA A 18 -28.29 -14.15 -1.87
N ALA A 19 -27.62 -13.49 -2.81
CA ALA A 19 -27.41 -13.99 -4.18
C ALA A 19 -26.62 -15.30 -4.18
N LEU A 20 -25.50 -15.33 -3.48
CA LEU A 20 -24.68 -16.54 -3.33
C LEU A 20 -25.44 -17.64 -2.59
N GLY A 21 -26.22 -17.30 -1.58
CA GLY A 21 -27.03 -18.24 -0.82
C GLY A 21 -28.10 -18.90 -1.67
N LEU A 22 -28.81 -18.12 -2.48
CA LEU A 22 -29.79 -18.65 -3.43
C LEU A 22 -29.13 -19.62 -4.42
N ALA A 23 -28.02 -19.21 -5.03
CA ALA A 23 -27.28 -20.08 -5.94
C ALA A 23 -26.81 -21.36 -5.25
N ARG A 24 -26.24 -21.26 -4.05
CA ARG A 24 -25.82 -22.43 -3.28
C ARG A 24 -26.96 -23.41 -3.04
N VAL A 25 -28.08 -22.94 -2.51
CA VAL A 25 -29.18 -23.85 -2.15
C VAL A 25 -29.85 -24.45 -3.38
N VAL A 26 -29.98 -23.70 -4.48
CA VAL A 26 -30.51 -24.26 -5.74
C VAL A 26 -29.54 -25.30 -6.31
N ALA A 27 -28.22 -25.04 -6.27
CA ALA A 27 -27.22 -25.96 -6.80
C ALA A 27 -27.21 -27.28 -6.04
N GLU A 28 -27.23 -27.20 -4.72
CA GLU A 28 -27.14 -28.37 -3.83
C GLU A 28 -28.44 -29.19 -3.79
N GLN A 29 -29.60 -28.56 -4.01
CA GLN A 29 -30.90 -29.18 -3.72
C GLN A 29 -31.79 -29.40 -4.94
N ALA A 30 -31.51 -28.77 -6.08
CA ALA A 30 -32.39 -28.82 -7.26
C ALA A 30 -31.64 -28.97 -8.59
N ASP A 31 -30.56 -28.22 -8.80
CA ASP A 31 -29.89 -28.13 -10.09
C ASP A 31 -28.37 -27.95 -9.97
N PRO A 32 -27.60 -29.06 -9.92
CA PRO A 32 -26.15 -29.02 -9.83
C PRO A 32 -25.45 -28.33 -11.02
N GLU A 33 -26.12 -28.24 -12.18
CA GLU A 33 -25.58 -27.67 -13.41
C GLU A 33 -25.89 -26.16 -13.55
N LEU A 34 -26.45 -25.54 -12.50
CA LEU A 34 -26.78 -24.12 -12.54
C LEU A 34 -25.56 -23.26 -12.79
N ARG A 35 -25.79 -22.12 -13.45
CA ARG A 35 -24.77 -21.13 -13.74
C ARG A 35 -25.18 -19.77 -13.22
N LEU A 36 -24.22 -19.01 -12.70
CA LEU A 36 -24.47 -17.69 -12.13
C LEU A 36 -23.37 -16.69 -12.47
N GLY A 37 -23.74 -15.42 -12.36
CA GLY A 37 -22.88 -14.25 -12.60
C GLY A 37 -23.68 -12.97 -12.48
N TRP A 38 -23.10 -11.85 -12.90
CA TRP A 38 -23.73 -10.53 -12.85
C TRP A 38 -23.72 -9.86 -14.21
N ASP A 39 -24.87 -9.33 -14.64
CA ASP A 39 -24.93 -8.41 -15.78
C ASP A 39 -25.00 -6.97 -15.23
N GLY A 40 -23.85 -6.30 -15.22
CA GLY A 40 -23.65 -5.05 -14.48
C GLY A 40 -23.86 -5.25 -12.98
N LEU A 41 -25.03 -4.86 -12.47
CA LEU A 41 -25.42 -5.09 -11.07
C LEU A 41 -26.48 -6.18 -10.91
N THR A 42 -27.15 -6.59 -11.99
CA THR A 42 -28.23 -7.57 -11.92
C THR A 42 -27.66 -8.96 -11.74
N PHE A 43 -28.09 -9.68 -10.70
CA PHE A 43 -27.70 -11.07 -10.51
C PHE A 43 -28.42 -11.95 -11.53
N VAL A 44 -27.67 -12.77 -12.26
CA VAL A 44 -28.20 -13.66 -13.30
C VAL A 44 -27.99 -15.10 -12.87
N LEU A 45 -29.05 -15.89 -12.94
CA LEU A 45 -29.05 -17.32 -12.62
C LEU A 45 -29.66 -18.11 -13.78
N GLU A 46 -28.90 -19.04 -14.35
CA GLU A 46 -29.38 -20.01 -15.32
C GLU A 46 -29.57 -21.37 -14.64
N THR A 47 -30.82 -21.85 -14.59
CA THR A 47 -31.20 -23.09 -13.90
C THR A 47 -32.43 -23.74 -14.55
N SER A 48 -32.61 -25.04 -14.34
CA SER A 48 -33.81 -25.81 -14.66
C SER A 48 -35.03 -25.45 -13.81
N VAL A 49 -34.86 -24.79 -12.65
CA VAL A 49 -35.99 -24.32 -11.83
C VAL A 49 -36.70 -23.15 -12.51
N GLU A 50 -37.97 -23.35 -12.88
CA GLU A 50 -38.77 -22.34 -13.60
C GLU A 50 -39.35 -21.26 -12.69
N ASP A 51 -39.84 -21.61 -11.50
CA ASP A 51 -40.37 -20.66 -10.51
C ASP A 51 -39.56 -20.74 -9.23
N LEU A 52 -38.55 -19.86 -9.12
CA LEU A 52 -37.69 -19.76 -7.93
C LEU A 52 -38.49 -19.35 -6.68
N GLY A 53 -39.52 -18.52 -6.83
CA GLY A 53 -40.34 -18.05 -5.71
C GLY A 53 -41.16 -19.17 -5.09
N ALA A 54 -41.80 -19.99 -5.93
CA ALA A 54 -42.49 -21.21 -5.49
C ALA A 54 -41.51 -22.23 -4.91
N TRP A 55 -40.38 -22.46 -5.58
CA TRP A 55 -39.35 -23.40 -5.11
C TRP A 55 -38.84 -23.07 -3.70
N MET A 56 -38.57 -21.79 -3.42
CA MET A 56 -38.14 -21.34 -2.08
C MET A 56 -39.16 -21.68 -0.98
N VAL A 57 -40.45 -21.64 -1.27
CA VAL A 57 -41.50 -21.91 -0.27
C VAL A 57 -41.74 -23.41 -0.09
N GLU A 58 -41.64 -24.17 -1.19
CA GLU A 58 -42.14 -25.53 -1.27
C GLU A 58 -41.06 -26.60 -1.12
N ALA A 59 -39.87 -26.36 -1.68
CA ALA A 59 -38.84 -27.38 -1.85
C ALA A 59 -37.56 -27.08 -1.07
N TYR A 60 -37.24 -25.81 -0.83
CA TYR A 60 -36.03 -25.41 -0.10
C TYR A 60 -35.92 -26.09 1.27
N ARG A 61 -34.75 -26.68 1.51
CA ARG A 61 -34.35 -27.35 2.74
C ARG A 61 -33.33 -26.48 3.47
N PRO A 62 -33.65 -25.95 4.66
CA PRO A 62 -32.72 -25.05 5.35
C PRO A 62 -31.50 -25.81 5.88
N THR A 63 -30.30 -25.23 5.70
CA THR A 63 -29.07 -25.78 6.29
C THR A 63 -29.17 -25.69 7.82
N PRO A 64 -28.74 -26.72 8.59
CA PRO A 64 -28.76 -26.69 10.05
C PRO A 64 -27.77 -25.69 10.68
N VAL A 65 -28.23 -24.46 10.91
CA VAL A 65 -27.45 -23.36 11.51
C VAL A 65 -27.58 -23.40 13.03
N LEU A 66 -26.83 -24.29 13.67
CA LEU A 66 -26.85 -24.47 15.14
C LEU A 66 -25.51 -24.04 15.75
N SER A 67 -25.55 -23.17 16.76
CA SER A 67 -24.34 -22.65 17.46
C SER A 67 -24.29 -23.08 18.93
N PRO A 68 -24.24 -24.39 19.25
CA PRO A 68 -24.27 -24.87 20.63
C PRO A 68 -23.08 -24.44 21.48
N TRP A 69 -22.06 -23.80 20.91
CA TRP A 69 -20.92 -23.23 21.62
C TRP A 69 -21.14 -21.78 22.11
N ASN A 70 -22.23 -21.11 21.70
CA ASN A 70 -22.56 -19.75 22.14
C ASN A 70 -23.62 -19.74 23.25
N ASN A 71 -23.60 -18.68 24.06
CA ASN A 71 -24.74 -18.32 24.90
C ASN A 71 -25.70 -17.44 24.09
N GLY A 72 -27.01 -17.68 24.15
CA GLY A 72 -28.02 -17.01 23.35
C GLY A 72 -28.46 -17.75 22.09
N SER A 73 -27.92 -18.96 21.84
CA SER A 73 -28.21 -19.79 20.66
C SER A 73 -29.30 -20.84 20.86
N GLY A 74 -29.76 -21.05 22.11
CA GLY A 74 -30.76 -22.07 22.46
C GLY A 74 -30.20 -23.23 23.29
N TYR A 75 -28.88 -23.32 23.40
CA TYR A 75 -28.20 -24.39 24.13
C TYR A 75 -27.77 -23.98 25.55
N GLY A 76 -27.70 -22.67 25.83
CA GLY A 76 -27.40 -22.15 27.15
C GLY A 76 -28.57 -22.31 28.14
N PRO A 77 -28.29 -22.36 29.46
CA PRO A 77 -29.32 -22.53 30.49
C PRO A 77 -30.33 -21.36 30.57
N LYS A 78 -29.96 -20.19 30.02
CA LYS A 78 -30.79 -18.98 30.02
C LYS A 78 -31.52 -18.76 28.68
N ASP A 79 -31.33 -19.63 27.69
CA ASP A 79 -31.75 -19.40 26.30
C ASP A 79 -33.19 -19.89 26.03
N LYS A 80 -34.15 -19.54 26.89
CA LYS A 80 -35.53 -20.05 26.80
C LYS A 80 -36.18 -19.78 25.42
N LYS A 81 -36.21 -18.50 25.00
CA LYS A 81 -36.81 -18.11 23.71
C LYS A 81 -36.06 -18.66 22.50
N PRO A 82 -34.71 -18.57 22.40
CA PRO A 82 -33.99 -19.23 21.31
C PRO A 82 -34.26 -20.74 21.24
N ARG A 83 -34.31 -21.43 22.39
CA ARG A 83 -34.61 -22.86 22.47
C ARG A 83 -36.00 -23.19 21.93
N GLU A 84 -37.02 -22.38 22.23
CA GLU A 84 -38.37 -22.57 21.67
C GLU A 84 -38.37 -22.58 20.13
N PHE A 85 -37.54 -21.76 19.47
CA PHE A 85 -37.44 -21.78 18.01
C PHE A 85 -36.76 -23.05 17.49
N VAL A 86 -35.69 -23.52 18.14
CA VAL A 86 -35.00 -24.77 17.78
C VAL A 86 -35.96 -25.95 17.96
N ASP A 87 -36.61 -26.06 19.11
CA ASP A 87 -37.56 -27.13 19.41
C ASP A 87 -38.72 -27.15 18.40
N ARG A 88 -39.20 -25.97 17.98
CA ARG A 88 -40.24 -25.84 16.95
C ARG A 88 -39.78 -26.36 15.58
N ILE A 89 -38.53 -26.09 15.18
CA ILE A 89 -37.96 -26.58 13.91
C ILE A 89 -37.79 -28.10 13.96
N VAL A 90 -37.23 -28.62 15.05
CA VAL A 90 -37.03 -30.06 15.27
C VAL A 90 -38.36 -30.82 15.25
N ALA A 91 -39.40 -30.27 15.88
CA ALA A 91 -40.74 -30.84 15.90
C ALA A 91 -41.54 -30.66 14.60
N ALA A 92 -41.05 -29.84 13.65
CA ALA A 92 -41.79 -29.54 12.43
C ALA A 92 -41.90 -30.78 11.52
N PRO A 93 -43.08 -31.01 10.90
CA PRO A 93 -43.26 -32.12 9.99
C PRO A 93 -42.46 -31.89 8.69
N GLY A 94 -42.16 -32.99 7.99
CA GLY A 94 -41.50 -32.97 6.67
C GLY A 94 -40.04 -33.37 6.70
N GLU A 95 -39.58 -33.93 5.57
CA GLU A 95 -38.21 -34.41 5.40
C GLU A 95 -37.19 -33.27 5.36
N ARG A 96 -37.58 -32.06 4.94
CA ARG A 96 -36.68 -30.90 4.86
C ARG A 96 -36.05 -30.46 6.19
N PHE A 97 -36.55 -30.94 7.33
CA PHE A 97 -35.99 -30.68 8.66
C PHE A 97 -35.27 -31.89 9.27
N SER A 98 -35.04 -32.98 8.51
CA SER A 98 -34.37 -34.19 9.02
C SER A 98 -32.96 -33.89 9.53
N ALA A 99 -32.15 -33.17 8.74
CA ALA A 99 -30.79 -32.79 9.10
C ALA A 99 -30.76 -31.90 10.36
N PHE A 100 -31.75 -31.03 10.52
CA PHE A 100 -31.90 -30.22 11.75
C PHE A 100 -32.13 -31.09 12.98
N ARG A 101 -32.97 -32.13 12.89
CA ARG A 101 -33.22 -33.07 14.00
C ARG A 101 -31.97 -33.85 14.38
N GLU A 102 -31.25 -34.36 13.39
CA GLU A 102 -30.03 -35.13 13.60
C GLU A 102 -28.94 -34.27 14.26
N ILE A 103 -28.69 -33.08 13.71
CA ILE A 103 -27.63 -32.19 14.20
C ILE A 103 -27.99 -31.57 15.56
N ASP A 104 -29.27 -31.28 15.83
CA ASP A 104 -29.71 -30.83 17.17
C ASP A 104 -29.49 -31.92 18.22
N ALA A 105 -29.84 -33.18 17.92
CA ALA A 105 -29.64 -34.30 18.84
C ALA A 105 -28.16 -34.45 19.23
N LEU A 106 -27.26 -34.44 18.23
CA LEU A 106 -25.81 -34.48 18.48
C LEU A 106 -25.33 -33.25 19.25
N SER A 107 -25.83 -32.06 18.90
CA SER A 107 -25.44 -30.80 19.55
C SER A 107 -25.79 -30.78 21.03
N ARG A 108 -26.94 -31.36 21.41
CA ARG A 108 -27.35 -31.51 22.81
C ARG A 108 -26.46 -32.51 23.54
N GLU A 109 -26.19 -33.67 22.95
CA GLU A 109 -25.30 -34.68 23.54
C GLU A 109 -23.91 -34.10 23.82
N VAL A 110 -23.33 -33.39 22.85
CA VAL A 110 -22.02 -32.74 23.03
C VAL A 110 -22.08 -31.68 24.13
N ARG A 111 -23.14 -30.87 24.19
CA ARG A 111 -23.27 -29.81 25.20
C ARG A 111 -23.51 -30.32 26.62
N GLU A 112 -24.05 -31.54 26.76
CA GLU A 112 -24.19 -32.21 28.06
C GLU A 112 -22.83 -32.73 28.57
N ARG A 113 -21.97 -33.17 27.66
CA ARG A 113 -20.64 -33.71 27.98
C ARG A 113 -19.57 -32.64 28.17
N GLU A 114 -19.63 -31.57 27.38
CA GLU A 114 -18.60 -30.54 27.28
C GLU A 114 -19.17 -29.16 27.66
N SER A 115 -18.48 -28.43 28.55
CA SER A 115 -18.87 -27.07 28.94
C SER A 115 -18.03 -25.97 28.28
N GLU A 116 -16.78 -26.27 27.95
CA GLU A 116 -15.83 -25.31 27.39
C GLU A 116 -16.04 -25.14 25.88
N LYS A 117 -15.99 -23.90 25.38
CA LYS A 117 -16.28 -23.54 23.99
C LYS A 117 -15.39 -24.33 23.01
N GLU A 118 -14.10 -24.42 23.32
CA GLU A 118 -13.08 -25.14 22.57
C GLU A 118 -13.39 -26.64 22.48
N ALA A 119 -13.81 -27.26 23.59
CA ALA A 119 -14.11 -28.68 23.67
C ALA A 119 -15.40 -29.04 22.92
N ILE A 120 -16.42 -28.19 23.02
CA ILE A 120 -17.67 -28.30 22.24
C ILE A 120 -17.35 -28.25 20.74
N VAL A 121 -16.61 -27.23 20.29
CA VAL A 121 -16.25 -27.06 18.87
C VAL A 121 -15.45 -28.26 18.35
N ARG A 122 -14.46 -28.73 19.13
CA ARG A 122 -13.65 -29.90 18.75
C ARG A 122 -14.51 -31.16 18.61
N SER A 123 -15.40 -31.41 19.57
CA SER A 123 -16.28 -32.57 19.54
C SER A 123 -17.22 -32.51 18.34
N LEU A 124 -17.85 -31.37 18.10
CA LEU A 124 -18.71 -31.18 16.93
C LEU A 124 -17.95 -31.37 15.62
N ARG A 125 -16.72 -30.85 15.50
CA ARG A 125 -15.90 -31.04 14.29
C ARG A 125 -15.58 -32.51 14.00
N ASN A 126 -15.54 -33.37 15.02
CA ASN A 126 -15.26 -34.80 14.85
C ASN A 126 -16.49 -35.63 14.49
N TRP A 127 -17.70 -35.17 14.85
CA TRP A 127 -18.91 -35.99 14.82
C TRP A 127 -20.06 -35.41 13.99
N LEU A 128 -20.01 -34.13 13.62
CA LEU A 128 -21.04 -33.54 12.76
C LEU A 128 -21.00 -34.15 11.34
N PRO A 129 -22.17 -34.46 10.76
CA PRO A 129 -22.30 -34.68 9.32
C PRO A 129 -21.87 -33.44 8.51
N ASP A 130 -21.61 -33.64 7.22
CA ASP A 130 -21.16 -32.59 6.31
C ASP A 130 -22.10 -31.36 6.30
N GLU A 131 -23.42 -31.57 6.39
CA GLU A 131 -24.42 -30.51 6.44
C GLU A 131 -24.28 -29.60 7.68
N GLY A 132 -23.83 -30.16 8.81
CA GLY A 132 -23.57 -29.40 10.03
C GLY A 132 -22.19 -28.73 10.05
N LEU A 133 -21.22 -29.31 9.34
CA LEU A 133 -19.87 -28.76 9.24
C LEU A 133 -19.85 -27.43 8.47
N ALA A 134 -20.74 -27.24 7.48
CA ALA A 134 -20.80 -26.01 6.69
C ALA A 134 -20.95 -24.74 7.56
N TRP A 135 -21.85 -24.76 8.55
CA TRP A 135 -22.03 -23.62 9.47
C TRP A 135 -20.84 -23.48 10.43
N LEU A 136 -20.33 -24.60 10.95
CA LEU A 136 -19.18 -24.59 11.87
C LEU A 136 -17.95 -23.97 11.21
N ASP A 137 -17.61 -24.39 9.98
CA ASP A 137 -16.43 -23.93 9.22
C ASP A 137 -16.58 -22.49 8.71
N ALA A 138 -17.81 -22.00 8.53
CA ALA A 138 -18.07 -20.59 8.26
C ALA A 138 -17.83 -19.71 9.50
N ALA A 139 -18.28 -20.17 10.67
CA ALA A 139 -18.26 -19.39 11.90
C ALA A 139 -16.92 -19.46 12.64
N ILE A 140 -16.21 -20.59 12.58
CA ILE A 140 -15.05 -20.88 13.43
C ILE A 140 -13.95 -21.58 12.65
N ILE A 141 -12.72 -21.10 12.82
CA ILE A 141 -11.52 -21.77 12.34
C ILE A 141 -10.75 -22.31 13.54
N LEU A 142 -10.59 -23.63 13.60
CA LEU A 142 -9.82 -24.32 14.63
C LEU A 142 -8.34 -24.39 14.20
N THR A 143 -7.45 -23.78 14.98
CA THR A 143 -5.99 -23.85 14.76
C THR A 143 -5.31 -24.48 15.96
N SER A 144 -4.14 -25.07 15.75
CA SER A 144 -3.29 -25.59 16.84
C SER A 144 -2.02 -24.75 16.90
N THR A 145 -1.74 -24.15 18.07
CA THR A 145 -0.50 -23.41 18.34
C THR A 145 0.05 -23.91 19.68
N ASP A 146 1.32 -24.32 19.72
CA ASP A 146 1.98 -24.84 20.92
C ASP A 146 1.17 -25.95 21.63
N ASP A 147 0.66 -26.92 20.85
CA ASP A 147 -0.19 -28.04 21.29
C ASP A 147 -1.50 -27.65 21.99
N LYS A 148 -1.93 -26.39 21.87
CA LYS A 148 -3.25 -25.91 22.30
C LYS A 148 -4.12 -25.55 21.12
N ASP A 149 -5.39 -25.96 21.20
CA ASP A 149 -6.39 -25.51 20.26
C ASP A 149 -6.72 -24.04 20.52
N VAL A 150 -6.66 -23.25 19.46
CA VAL A 150 -7.00 -21.83 19.46
C VAL A 150 -8.13 -21.63 18.45
N LEU A 151 -9.28 -21.20 18.96
CA LEU A 151 -10.40 -20.77 18.13
C LEU A 151 -10.06 -19.41 17.53
N GLN A 152 -10.20 -19.33 16.22
CA GLN A 152 -10.09 -18.08 15.50
C GLN A 152 -11.42 -17.79 14.81
N PHE A 153 -11.83 -16.53 14.86
CA PHE A 153 -13.12 -16.10 14.35
C PHE A 153 -12.93 -15.21 13.14
N PRO A 154 -13.46 -15.61 11.97
CA PRO A 154 -13.47 -14.74 10.81
C PRO A 154 -14.22 -13.42 11.02
N PRO A 155 -13.84 -12.35 10.31
CA PRO A 155 -14.50 -11.04 10.45
C PRO A 155 -15.98 -11.05 10.02
N LEU A 156 -16.39 -12.02 9.19
CA LEU A 156 -17.74 -12.11 8.62
C LEU A 156 -18.80 -12.39 9.69
N LEU A 157 -18.66 -13.47 10.47
CA LEU A 157 -19.70 -13.96 11.38
C LEU A 157 -19.41 -13.62 12.85
N GLY A 158 -18.68 -12.53 13.09
CA GLY A 158 -18.34 -12.05 14.44
C GLY A 158 -17.55 -13.10 15.23
N THR A 159 -17.89 -13.31 16.51
CA THR A 159 -17.14 -14.19 17.42
C THR A 159 -17.72 -15.61 17.45
N GLY A 160 -17.76 -16.26 16.28
CA GLY A 160 -18.28 -17.61 16.12
C GLY A 160 -19.80 -17.64 15.98
N GLY A 161 -20.36 -16.82 15.08
CA GLY A 161 -21.80 -16.75 14.83
C GLY A 161 -22.54 -15.74 15.71
N ASN A 162 -21.83 -14.80 16.35
CA ASN A 162 -22.44 -13.74 17.15
C ASN A 162 -21.75 -12.38 16.92
N ASP A 163 -22.56 -11.33 16.72
CA ASP A 163 -22.16 -9.94 16.70
C ASP A 163 -22.75 -9.15 17.87
N GLY A 164 -21.98 -8.98 18.95
CA GLY A 164 -22.43 -8.27 20.15
C GLY A 164 -23.58 -8.99 20.85
N ARG A 165 -24.82 -8.50 20.66
CA ARG A 165 -26.05 -9.15 21.15
C ARG A 165 -26.79 -9.95 20.08
N LEU A 166 -26.36 -9.84 18.82
CA LEU A 166 -26.99 -10.50 17.68
C LEU A 166 -26.40 -11.90 17.50
N GLU A 167 -27.17 -12.93 17.82
CA GLU A 167 -26.82 -14.32 17.50
C GLU A 167 -27.39 -14.69 16.12
N PHE A 168 -26.50 -15.07 15.19
CA PHE A 168 -26.87 -15.34 13.80
C PHE A 168 -27.78 -16.56 13.68
N SER A 169 -27.50 -17.63 14.43
CA SER A 169 -28.30 -18.87 14.43
C SER A 169 -29.73 -18.63 14.92
N THR A 170 -29.88 -17.97 16.08
CA THR A 170 -31.18 -17.59 16.63
C THR A 170 -31.98 -16.70 15.67
N THR A 171 -31.32 -15.74 15.03
CA THR A 171 -31.97 -14.85 14.07
C THR A 171 -32.38 -15.60 12.80
N PHE A 172 -31.59 -16.61 12.38
CA PHE A 172 -31.94 -17.49 11.27
C PHE A 172 -33.19 -18.32 11.59
N HIS A 173 -33.24 -19.01 12.73
CA HIS A 173 -34.42 -19.79 13.16
C HIS A 173 -35.69 -18.95 13.25
N GLN A 174 -35.53 -17.73 13.75
CA GLN A 174 -36.58 -16.75 13.82
C GLN A 174 -37.14 -16.33 12.45
N ASN A 175 -36.28 -16.22 11.43
CA ASN A 175 -36.71 -15.93 10.07
C ASN A 175 -37.29 -17.17 9.39
N LEU A 176 -36.74 -18.37 9.64
CA LEU A 176 -37.35 -19.64 9.21
C LEU A 176 -38.81 -19.74 9.69
N ALA A 177 -39.06 -19.43 10.96
CA ALA A 177 -40.42 -19.43 11.51
C ALA A 177 -41.38 -18.45 10.82
N LEU A 178 -40.87 -17.43 10.13
CA LEU A 178 -41.67 -16.47 9.36
C LEU A 178 -41.91 -16.93 7.91
N VAL A 179 -41.00 -17.72 7.33
CA VAL A 179 -41.06 -18.08 5.90
C VAL A 179 -41.50 -19.50 5.62
N MET A 180 -41.40 -20.41 6.59
CA MET A 180 -41.71 -21.82 6.40
C MET A 180 -43.17 -22.15 6.76
N PRO A 181 -43.99 -22.65 5.82
CA PRO A 181 -45.39 -23.01 6.09
C PRO A 181 -45.57 -24.06 7.20
N GLU A 182 -44.65 -25.02 7.30
CA GLU A 182 -44.61 -26.07 8.33
C GLU A 182 -44.35 -25.49 9.73
N LEU A 183 -43.78 -24.29 9.78
CA LEU A 183 -43.62 -23.48 11.00
C LEU A 183 -44.74 -22.44 11.11
N GLY A 184 -45.87 -22.63 10.44
CA GLY A 184 -47.08 -21.79 10.56
C GLY A 184 -47.06 -20.50 9.74
N ALA A 185 -46.13 -20.33 8.79
CA ALA A 185 -46.15 -19.18 7.89
C ALA A 185 -47.31 -19.27 6.86
N SER A 186 -47.89 -18.13 6.48
CA SER A 186 -48.85 -18.08 5.39
C SER A 186 -48.14 -18.24 4.04
N ARG A 187 -48.50 -19.27 3.27
CA ARG A 187 -47.89 -19.60 1.96
C ARG A 187 -47.90 -18.40 1.00
N ALA A 188 -49.02 -17.68 0.93
CA ALA A 188 -49.15 -16.52 0.06
C ALA A 188 -48.22 -15.36 0.46
N VAL A 189 -48.07 -15.11 1.77
CA VAL A 189 -47.21 -14.03 2.28
C VAL A 189 -45.74 -14.35 2.06
N THR A 190 -45.32 -15.58 2.39
CA THR A 190 -43.92 -16.00 2.20
C THR A 190 -43.53 -16.05 0.72
N GLN A 191 -44.43 -16.49 -0.17
CA GLN A 191 -44.20 -16.45 -1.62
C GLN A 191 -44.11 -15.00 -2.12
N GLY A 192 -44.98 -14.10 -1.61
CA GLY A 192 -44.89 -12.68 -1.90
C GLY A 192 -43.54 -12.08 -1.48
N TRP A 193 -43.04 -12.40 -0.29
CA TRP A 193 -41.71 -11.98 0.14
C TRP A 193 -40.60 -12.55 -0.74
N ALA A 194 -40.70 -13.81 -1.18
CA ALA A 194 -39.72 -14.40 -2.09
C ALA A 194 -39.70 -13.66 -3.44
N LEU A 195 -40.87 -13.43 -4.04
CA LEU A 195 -40.98 -12.69 -5.31
C LEU A 195 -40.50 -11.25 -5.19
N ASP A 196 -40.81 -10.56 -4.08
CA ASP A 196 -40.31 -9.22 -3.82
C ASP A 196 -38.78 -9.17 -3.72
N LEU A 197 -38.18 -10.15 -3.04
CA LEU A 197 -36.72 -10.26 -2.95
C LEU A 197 -36.08 -10.57 -4.30
N LEU A 198 -36.64 -11.47 -5.09
CA LEU A 198 -36.09 -11.87 -6.37
C LEU A 198 -36.18 -10.73 -7.40
N ASN A 199 -37.35 -10.08 -7.47
CA ASN A 199 -37.64 -9.05 -8.47
C ASN A 199 -37.18 -7.65 -8.05
N GLY A 200 -36.85 -7.45 -6.77
CA GLY A 200 -36.54 -6.12 -6.24
C GLY A 200 -37.78 -5.23 -6.10
N THR A 201 -38.94 -5.84 -5.86
CA THR A 201 -40.23 -5.14 -5.65
C THR A 201 -40.55 -5.03 -4.15
N SER A 202 -41.66 -4.36 -3.82
CA SER A 202 -42.09 -4.17 -2.43
C SER A 202 -43.62 -4.27 -2.33
N GLY A 203 -44.18 -5.42 -2.73
CA GLY A 203 -45.60 -5.71 -2.65
C GLY A 203 -46.07 -6.17 -1.27
N GLN A 204 -45.20 -6.81 -0.49
CA GLN A 204 -45.49 -7.29 0.86
C GLN A 204 -44.93 -6.36 1.93
N LYS A 205 -45.66 -6.25 3.04
CA LYS A 205 -45.18 -5.53 4.22
C LYS A 205 -43.97 -6.26 4.81
N LEU A 206 -42.86 -5.54 4.99
CA LEU A 206 -41.64 -6.09 5.59
C LEU A 206 -41.85 -6.48 7.07
N ALA A 207 -41.12 -7.49 7.52
CA ALA A 207 -41.15 -7.90 8.93
C ALA A 207 -40.38 -6.89 9.79
N PRO A 208 -40.79 -6.62 11.05
CA PRO A 208 -40.10 -5.70 11.97
C PRO A 208 -38.84 -6.36 12.56
N LYS A 209 -37.88 -6.70 11.69
CA LYS A 209 -36.59 -7.29 12.06
C LYS A 209 -35.47 -6.72 11.20
N SER A 210 -34.34 -6.47 11.85
CA SER A 210 -33.09 -6.08 11.19
C SER A 210 -32.45 -7.24 10.46
N LEU A 211 -31.81 -6.97 9.33
CA LEU A 211 -30.86 -7.89 8.68
C LEU A 211 -29.48 -7.89 9.38
N GLY A 212 -29.31 -7.11 10.45
CA GLY A 212 -28.06 -7.02 11.21
C GLY A 212 -26.99 -6.17 10.50
N GLN A 213 -25.71 -6.47 10.77
CA GLN A 213 -24.56 -5.70 10.30
C GLN A 213 -24.41 -5.57 8.76
N PHE A 214 -25.15 -6.35 7.97
CA PHE A 214 -24.92 -6.43 6.52
C PHE A 214 -25.83 -5.55 5.67
N ASP A 215 -26.83 -4.91 6.28
CA ASP A 215 -27.70 -3.93 5.61
C ASP A 215 -27.90 -2.69 6.47
N ALA A 216 -27.01 -1.71 6.28
CA ALA A 216 -27.03 -0.42 6.97
C ALA A 216 -28.37 0.31 6.83
N ALA A 217 -28.99 0.23 5.65
CA ALA A 217 -30.23 0.96 5.36
C ALA A 217 -31.43 0.35 6.07
N ALA A 218 -31.41 -0.97 6.31
CA ALA A 218 -32.48 -1.70 7.00
C ALA A 218 -32.35 -1.66 8.54
N ALA A 219 -31.22 -1.20 9.09
CA ALA A 219 -30.92 -1.26 10.52
C ALA A 219 -31.83 -0.41 11.42
N GLY A 220 -32.55 0.58 10.87
CA GLY A 220 -33.39 1.51 11.62
C GLY A 220 -32.61 2.37 12.62
N GLY A 221 -33.30 3.15 13.45
CA GLY A 221 -32.69 3.93 14.54
C GLY A 221 -32.93 5.44 14.49
N VAL A 222 -32.24 6.15 15.40
CA VAL A 222 -32.39 7.59 15.64
C VAL A 222 -32.02 8.39 14.40
N GLY A 223 -32.97 9.17 13.88
CA GLY A 223 -32.81 9.95 12.66
C GLY A 223 -33.11 9.20 11.34
N GLY A 224 -33.67 7.99 11.41
CA GLY A 224 -34.13 7.26 10.21
C GLY A 224 -35.37 7.89 9.52
N SER A 225 -36.05 8.81 10.21
CA SER A 225 -37.05 9.74 9.66
C SER A 225 -36.79 11.14 10.23
N PRO A 226 -37.14 12.23 9.52
CA PRO A 226 -37.02 13.59 10.03
C PRO A 226 -37.81 13.86 11.32
N LEU A 227 -38.75 12.98 11.68
CA LEU A 227 -39.71 13.19 12.77
C LEU A 227 -39.63 12.15 13.90
N ASP A 228 -39.08 10.96 13.67
CA ASP A 228 -39.08 9.86 14.65
C ASP A 228 -38.01 8.80 14.36
N ASP A 229 -37.74 7.95 15.36
CA ASP A 229 -36.96 6.72 15.21
C ASP A 229 -37.71 5.72 14.31
N THR A 230 -37.06 5.25 13.23
CA THR A 230 -37.69 4.25 12.36
C THR A 230 -37.42 2.83 12.83
N PRO A 231 -38.43 1.95 12.87
CA PRO A 231 -38.23 0.55 13.23
C PRO A 231 -37.36 -0.14 12.18
N SER A 232 -36.52 -1.06 12.61
CA SER A 232 -35.75 -1.91 11.71
C SER A 232 -36.68 -2.92 11.05
N VAL A 233 -36.73 -2.91 9.72
CA VAL A 233 -37.59 -3.77 8.91
C VAL A 233 -36.77 -4.46 7.82
N GLY A 234 -37.14 -5.68 7.46
CA GLY A 234 -36.41 -6.47 6.47
C GLY A 234 -37.25 -7.60 5.88
N ASN A 235 -36.81 -8.10 4.73
CA ASN A 235 -37.38 -9.29 4.10
C ASN A 235 -36.78 -10.54 4.77
N PRO A 236 -37.59 -11.41 5.40
CA PRO A 236 -37.07 -12.60 6.09
C PRO A 236 -36.26 -13.55 5.19
N TRP A 237 -36.66 -13.70 3.92
CA TRP A 237 -35.91 -14.51 2.95
C TRP A 237 -34.51 -13.97 2.70
N ALA A 238 -34.33 -12.64 2.73
CA ALA A 238 -33.02 -12.05 2.53
C ALA A 238 -32.05 -12.46 3.65
N TYR A 239 -32.52 -12.55 4.90
CA TYR A 239 -31.69 -13.02 6.02
C TYR A 239 -31.37 -14.52 5.91
N VAL A 240 -32.37 -15.34 5.56
CA VAL A 240 -32.18 -16.78 5.37
C VAL A 240 -31.11 -17.03 4.31
N LEU A 241 -31.28 -16.45 3.12
CA LEU A 241 -30.33 -16.61 2.03
C LEU A 241 -28.96 -15.98 2.33
N LEU A 242 -28.91 -14.87 3.08
CA LEU A 242 -27.66 -14.28 3.53
C LEU A 242 -26.83 -15.27 4.35
N VAL A 243 -27.46 -15.97 5.31
CA VAL A 243 -26.76 -16.96 6.14
C VAL A 243 -26.32 -18.16 5.29
N GLU A 244 -27.19 -18.61 4.37
CA GLU A 244 -26.85 -19.65 3.39
C GLU A 244 -25.63 -19.28 2.54
N GLY A 245 -25.53 -18.02 2.10
CA GLY A 245 -24.42 -17.52 1.29
C GLY A 245 -23.15 -17.24 2.08
N ALA A 246 -23.25 -16.88 3.37
CA ALA A 246 -22.08 -16.72 4.23
C ALA A 246 -21.27 -18.02 4.35
N MET A 247 -21.91 -19.18 4.23
CA MET A 247 -21.26 -20.49 4.23
C MET A 247 -20.38 -20.74 3.00
N MET A 248 -20.56 -20.02 1.89
CA MET A 248 -19.63 -20.07 0.75
C MET A 248 -18.23 -19.57 1.11
N PHE A 249 -18.12 -18.75 2.15
CA PHE A 249 -16.83 -18.28 2.66
C PHE A 249 -16.20 -19.25 3.65
N ALA A 250 -16.86 -20.35 4.03
CA ALA A 250 -16.33 -21.36 4.94
C ALA A 250 -14.92 -21.77 4.48
N GLY A 251 -13.95 -21.52 5.37
CA GLY A 251 -12.56 -21.56 4.99
C GLY A 251 -12.12 -22.98 4.69
N SER A 252 -11.59 -23.23 3.49
CA SER A 252 -10.51 -24.22 3.39
C SER A 252 -9.40 -23.73 4.31
N ALA A 253 -9.28 -24.32 5.49
CA ALA A 253 -8.28 -23.91 6.48
C ALA A 253 -6.92 -23.88 5.77
N ALA A 254 -6.36 -22.68 5.56
CA ALA A 254 -5.12 -22.52 4.82
C ALA A 254 -3.95 -22.99 5.71
N LYS A 255 -3.80 -24.31 5.86
CA LYS A 255 -2.57 -24.93 6.33
C LYS A 255 -1.56 -24.86 5.20
N ARG A 256 -0.90 -23.72 5.06
CA ARG A 256 0.48 -23.71 4.56
C ARG A 256 1.36 -23.12 5.65
N LEU A 257 2.11 -24.00 6.30
CA LEU A 257 3.20 -23.71 7.24
C LEU A 257 4.28 -22.89 6.53
N GLY A 258 4.04 -21.59 6.36
CA GLY A 258 5.07 -20.61 6.06
C GLY A 258 5.73 -20.19 7.36
N HIS A 259 7.01 -20.55 7.55
CA HIS A 259 7.78 -20.17 8.73
C HIS A 259 7.71 -18.66 9.00
N GLY A 260 7.18 -18.28 10.16
CA GLY A 260 7.34 -16.94 10.73
C GLY A 260 6.09 -16.05 10.75
N GLY A 261 5.10 -16.39 11.59
CA GLY A 261 4.05 -15.46 12.01
C GLY A 261 2.87 -16.19 12.65
N VAL A 262 2.32 -15.64 13.74
CA VAL A 262 1.01 -16.04 14.28
C VAL A 262 -0.02 -15.73 13.20
N GLY A 263 -0.38 -16.74 12.42
CA GLY A 263 -1.32 -16.60 11.32
C GLY A 263 -2.71 -16.32 11.86
N ARG A 264 -3.24 -15.14 11.57
CA ARG A 264 -4.67 -14.85 11.71
C ARG A 264 -5.40 -15.75 10.70
N ALA A 265 -6.38 -16.50 11.17
CA ALA A 265 -7.26 -17.29 10.34
C ALA A 265 -8.00 -16.33 9.41
N SER A 266 -7.92 -16.60 8.10
CA SER A 266 -8.53 -15.77 7.07
C SER A 266 -9.51 -16.64 6.27
N LEU A 267 -10.73 -16.13 6.13
CA LEU A 267 -11.63 -16.63 5.09
C LEU A 267 -11.13 -16.15 3.72
N PRO A 268 -11.54 -16.82 2.63
CA PRO A 268 -11.23 -16.37 1.28
C PRO A 268 -11.59 -14.89 1.11
N PHE A 269 -10.67 -14.13 0.52
CA PHE A 269 -10.83 -12.70 0.22
C PHE A 269 -11.14 -11.80 1.43
N THR A 270 -10.69 -12.20 2.64
CA THR A 270 -10.77 -11.33 3.83
C THR A 270 -9.39 -10.86 4.28
N VAL A 271 -9.28 -9.57 4.58
CA VAL A 271 -8.02 -8.93 5.00
C VAL A 271 -8.24 -8.08 6.25
N ALA A 272 -7.16 -7.71 6.92
CA ALA A 272 -7.21 -6.76 8.02
C ALA A 272 -7.63 -5.36 7.54
N SER A 273 -8.20 -4.60 8.46
CA SER A 273 -8.66 -3.23 8.25
C SER A 273 -7.55 -2.30 7.81
N SER A 274 -7.85 -1.43 6.85
CA SER A 274 -6.88 -0.51 6.25
C SER A 274 -7.01 0.92 6.78
N PRO A 275 -5.93 1.72 6.73
CA PRO A 275 -5.90 3.10 7.22
C PRO A 275 -6.67 4.13 6.38
N ASP A 276 -7.20 3.77 5.20
CA ASP A 276 -7.77 4.68 4.18
C ASP A 276 -9.31 4.82 4.21
N GLY A 277 -10.00 4.30 5.22
CA GLY A 277 -11.45 4.48 5.39
C GLY A 277 -11.81 5.51 6.46
N PRO A 278 -13.08 5.98 6.54
CA PRO A 278 -13.57 6.54 7.80
C PRO A 278 -13.28 5.48 8.86
N GLY A 279 -12.41 5.86 9.81
CA GLY A 279 -12.22 5.04 10.99
C GLY A 279 -13.56 4.87 11.69
N ALA A 280 -13.56 4.00 12.69
CA ALA A 280 -14.28 4.24 13.93
C ALA A 280 -14.77 5.70 14.04
N GLY A 281 -16.08 5.92 13.92
CA GLY A 281 -16.72 7.23 13.99
C GLY A 281 -16.40 7.99 15.27
N ALA A 282 -15.91 7.29 16.30
CA ALA A 282 -15.25 7.86 17.47
C ALA A 282 -13.89 7.19 17.78
N SER A 283 -13.00 7.90 18.46
CA SER A 283 -11.74 7.33 18.97
C SER A 283 -12.03 6.18 19.94
N GLY A 284 -11.88 4.93 19.49
CA GLY A 284 -12.11 3.73 20.29
C GLY A 284 -13.02 2.68 19.67
N GLU A 285 -13.74 2.99 18.57
CA GLU A 285 -14.53 1.95 17.88
C GLU A 285 -13.61 0.98 17.09
N GLU A 286 -14.03 -0.27 17.00
CA GLU A 286 -13.24 -1.35 16.40
C GLU A 286 -13.56 -1.52 14.90
N VAL A 287 -12.55 -1.84 14.10
CA VAL A 287 -12.74 -2.28 12.70
C VAL A 287 -12.30 -3.73 12.60
N ARG A 288 -13.24 -4.63 12.32
CA ARG A 288 -13.02 -6.10 12.32
C ARG A 288 -12.15 -6.56 11.15
N GLY A 289 -12.33 -5.95 9.99
CA GLY A 289 -11.60 -6.30 8.78
C GLY A 289 -12.30 -5.80 7.53
N GLU A 290 -11.86 -6.32 6.40
CA GLU A 290 -12.44 -6.06 5.10
C GLU A 290 -12.73 -7.36 4.36
N VAL A 291 -13.79 -7.35 3.55
CA VAL A 291 -14.18 -8.44 2.65
C VAL A 291 -14.12 -7.95 1.22
N TRP A 292 -13.47 -8.71 0.37
CA TRP A 292 -13.36 -8.45 -1.06
C TRP A 292 -14.26 -9.45 -1.79
N ALA A 293 -15.51 -9.05 -2.04
CA ALA A 293 -16.50 -9.93 -2.65
C ALA A 293 -16.25 -10.04 -4.17
N PRO A 294 -15.85 -11.22 -4.69
CA PRO A 294 -15.62 -11.40 -6.13
C PRO A 294 -16.93 -11.29 -6.93
N VAL A 295 -16.87 -10.62 -8.07
CA VAL A 295 -17.98 -10.53 -9.01
C VAL A 295 -17.47 -10.97 -10.38
N VAL A 296 -18.21 -11.91 -10.98
CA VAL A 296 -17.97 -12.42 -12.33
C VAL A 296 -19.08 -11.92 -13.23
N ASP A 297 -18.71 -11.30 -14.35
CA ASP A 297 -19.66 -10.80 -15.32
C ASP A 297 -20.30 -11.93 -16.13
N ALA A 298 -21.58 -11.77 -16.46
CA ALA A 298 -22.36 -12.73 -17.21
C ALA A 298 -21.92 -12.87 -18.68
N SER A 299 -21.08 -11.94 -19.15
CA SER A 299 -20.52 -11.92 -20.51
C SER A 299 -18.99 -12.06 -20.45
N PRO A 300 -18.38 -13.00 -21.19
CA PRO A 300 -18.99 -13.79 -22.27
C PRO A 300 -19.77 -15.03 -21.81
N GLN A 301 -19.63 -15.45 -20.55
CA GLN A 301 -20.28 -16.67 -20.04
C GLN A 301 -20.48 -16.63 -18.52
N LEU A 302 -21.60 -17.18 -18.07
CA LEU A 302 -21.81 -17.49 -16.65
C LEU A 302 -20.93 -18.66 -16.20
N LEU A 303 -20.58 -18.71 -14.92
CA LEU A 303 -19.86 -19.84 -14.34
C LEU A 303 -20.81 -20.80 -13.66
N ASP A 304 -20.56 -22.10 -13.77
CA ASP A 304 -21.25 -23.11 -12.98
C ASP A 304 -20.96 -22.98 -11.48
N TYR A 305 -21.81 -23.57 -10.64
CA TYR A 305 -21.65 -23.51 -9.18
C TYR A 305 -20.33 -24.14 -8.70
N SER A 306 -19.87 -25.22 -9.33
CA SER A 306 -18.62 -25.89 -8.94
C SER A 306 -17.39 -24.98 -9.12
N SER A 307 -17.38 -24.22 -10.21
CA SER A 307 -16.38 -23.21 -10.53
C SER A 307 -16.42 -22.06 -9.52
N TRP A 308 -17.61 -21.62 -9.12
CA TRP A 308 -17.77 -20.62 -8.05
C TRP A 308 -17.24 -21.12 -6.71
N SER A 309 -17.62 -22.32 -6.29
CA SER A 309 -17.10 -22.95 -5.08
C SER A 309 -15.58 -23.06 -5.09
N HIS A 310 -14.99 -23.36 -6.25
CA HIS A 310 -13.54 -23.39 -6.44
C HIS A 310 -12.88 -22.01 -6.26
N LEU A 311 -13.54 -20.90 -6.63
CA LEU A 311 -13.02 -19.54 -6.39
C LEU A 311 -12.82 -19.27 -4.90
N PHE A 312 -13.77 -19.68 -4.06
CA PHE A 312 -13.67 -19.52 -2.60
C PHE A 312 -12.69 -20.52 -1.97
N VAL A 313 -12.59 -21.75 -2.47
CA VAL A 313 -11.72 -22.79 -1.88
C VAL A 313 -10.25 -22.64 -2.27
N GLN A 314 -9.96 -22.44 -3.57
CA GLN A 314 -8.61 -22.57 -4.13
C GLN A 314 -8.06 -21.26 -4.71
N ALA A 315 -8.91 -20.37 -5.21
CA ALA A 315 -8.48 -19.17 -5.94
C ALA A 315 -8.29 -17.94 -5.04
N LYS A 316 -7.67 -18.14 -3.88
CA LYS A 316 -7.30 -17.06 -2.95
C LYS A 316 -6.23 -16.19 -3.63
N GLY A 317 -6.32 -14.87 -3.45
CA GLY A 317 -5.29 -13.96 -3.95
C GLY A 317 -3.88 -14.37 -3.52
N GLN A 318 -2.90 -14.13 -4.37
CA GLN A 318 -1.48 -14.34 -4.10
C GLN A 318 -0.71 -13.05 -4.34
N TRP A 319 0.09 -12.67 -3.35
CA TRP A 319 0.98 -11.53 -3.43
C TRP A 319 2.35 -11.91 -2.87
N GLY A 320 3.38 -11.82 -3.70
CA GLY A 320 4.74 -12.20 -3.30
C GLY A 320 4.86 -13.66 -2.82
N GLY A 321 4.01 -14.56 -3.32
CA GLY A 321 3.95 -15.98 -2.92
C GLY A 321 3.20 -16.25 -1.62
N ARG A 322 2.45 -15.28 -1.09
CA ARG A 322 1.68 -15.40 0.16
C ARG A 322 0.23 -14.94 -0.06
N THR A 323 -0.67 -15.44 0.79
CA THR A 323 -2.05 -14.93 0.84
C THR A 323 -2.05 -13.50 1.40
N PRO A 324 -2.73 -12.55 0.73
CA PRO A 324 -2.94 -11.19 1.24
C PRO A 324 -3.58 -11.16 2.63
N THR A 325 -3.10 -10.26 3.47
CA THR A 325 -3.58 -10.00 4.83
C THR A 325 -3.91 -8.54 5.07
N THR A 326 -3.61 -7.65 4.12
CA THR A 326 -3.93 -6.21 4.13
C THR A 326 -4.52 -5.80 2.78
N ALA A 327 -5.24 -4.67 2.70
CA ALA A 327 -5.74 -4.18 1.41
C ALA A 327 -4.62 -3.90 0.41
N SER A 328 -3.49 -3.35 0.85
CA SER A 328 -2.34 -3.10 -0.05
C SER A 328 -1.85 -4.37 -0.75
N GLN A 329 -1.84 -5.51 -0.05
CA GLN A 329 -1.50 -6.81 -0.60
C GLN A 329 -2.60 -7.34 -1.53
N MET A 330 -3.87 -7.06 -1.22
CA MET A 330 -5.00 -7.47 -2.06
C MET A 330 -5.02 -6.70 -3.38
N TYR A 331 -4.82 -5.38 -3.36
CA TYR A 331 -4.59 -4.61 -4.59
C TYR A 331 -3.38 -5.11 -5.37
N GLY A 332 -2.27 -5.38 -4.68
CA GLY A 332 -1.09 -5.97 -5.31
C GLY A 332 -1.43 -7.29 -6.01
N ALA A 333 -2.18 -8.18 -5.35
CA ALA A 333 -2.64 -9.43 -5.94
C ALA A 333 -3.55 -9.19 -7.16
N VAL A 334 -4.48 -8.24 -7.09
CA VAL A 334 -5.36 -7.91 -8.22
C VAL A 334 -4.55 -7.38 -9.41
N HIS A 335 -3.69 -6.38 -9.20
CA HIS A 335 -2.91 -5.74 -10.26
C HIS A 335 -1.75 -6.58 -10.80
N ALA A 336 -1.29 -7.61 -10.09
CA ALA A 336 -0.23 -8.49 -10.53
C ALA A 336 -0.72 -9.87 -11.00
N HIS A 337 -2.02 -10.01 -11.36
CA HIS A 337 -2.63 -11.29 -11.75
C HIS A 337 -2.48 -12.41 -10.71
N GLY A 338 -2.45 -12.05 -9.44
CA GLY A 338 -2.43 -12.96 -8.30
C GLY A 338 -3.80 -13.50 -7.90
N VAL A 339 -4.88 -13.09 -8.57
CA VAL A 339 -6.26 -13.58 -8.36
C VAL A 339 -6.73 -14.37 -9.59
N ASP A 340 -7.82 -15.16 -9.45
CA ASP A 340 -8.40 -15.88 -10.58
C ASP A 340 -8.81 -14.91 -11.70
N ARG A 341 -8.44 -15.22 -12.95
CA ARG A 341 -8.74 -14.38 -14.11
C ARG A 341 -10.22 -14.36 -14.46
N ARG A 342 -11.01 -15.32 -13.96
CA ARG A 342 -12.46 -15.34 -14.15
C ARG A 342 -13.18 -14.30 -13.31
N ILE A 343 -12.52 -13.72 -12.29
CA ILE A 343 -13.11 -12.64 -11.49
C ILE A 343 -12.91 -11.33 -12.24
N ASP A 344 -13.97 -10.64 -12.62
CA ASP A 344 -13.88 -9.37 -13.35
C ASP A 344 -13.62 -8.19 -12.41
N ARG A 345 -14.21 -8.22 -11.21
CA ARG A 345 -14.04 -7.18 -10.20
C ARG A 345 -14.26 -7.70 -8.78
N PHE A 346 -13.82 -6.91 -7.81
CA PHE A 346 -14.13 -7.09 -6.39
C PHE A 346 -14.96 -5.92 -5.88
N MET A 347 -15.95 -6.21 -5.03
CA MET A 347 -16.63 -5.21 -4.21
C MET A 347 -15.97 -5.22 -2.83
N ARG A 348 -15.28 -4.14 -2.49
CA ARG A 348 -14.52 -4.02 -1.23
C ARG A 348 -15.45 -3.49 -0.15
N PHE A 349 -15.75 -4.31 0.85
CA PHE A 349 -16.55 -3.95 2.02
C PHE A 349 -15.67 -3.81 3.26
N ALA A 350 -15.83 -2.74 4.02
CA ALA A 350 -15.23 -2.60 5.35
C ALA A 350 -16.25 -2.97 6.43
N ILE A 351 -15.82 -3.73 7.44
CA ILE A 351 -16.65 -4.11 8.59
C ILE A 351 -16.21 -3.28 9.79
N SER A 352 -16.91 -2.17 10.05
CA SER A 352 -16.61 -1.22 11.12
C SER A 352 -17.72 -1.15 12.15
N GLN A 353 -17.35 -1.00 13.42
CA GLN A 353 -18.28 -0.71 14.50
C GLN A 353 -18.83 0.71 14.34
N ARG A 354 -20.14 0.86 14.50
CA ARG A 354 -20.84 2.14 14.60
C ARG A 354 -21.66 2.19 15.88
N ASN A 355 -21.86 3.41 16.39
CA ASN A 355 -22.66 3.70 17.59
C ASN A 355 -22.19 2.90 18.82
N GLY A 356 -20.90 2.54 18.88
CA GLY A 356 -20.26 1.84 20.00
C GLY A 356 -20.69 0.39 20.27
N LEU A 357 -21.57 -0.22 19.46
CA LEU A 357 -22.09 -1.58 19.74
C LEU A 357 -22.27 -2.49 18.52
N ALA A 358 -22.70 -1.96 17.36
CA ALA A 358 -23.04 -2.79 16.21
C ALA A 358 -21.98 -2.65 15.11
N PHE A 359 -21.58 -3.76 14.49
CA PHE A 359 -20.75 -3.69 13.31
C PHE A 359 -21.61 -3.44 12.07
N MET A 360 -21.00 -2.91 11.02
CA MET A 360 -21.68 -2.65 9.77
C MET A 360 -20.73 -2.86 8.59
N ALA A 361 -21.21 -3.57 7.56
CA ALA A 361 -20.51 -3.78 6.31
C ALA A 361 -20.82 -2.62 5.35
N GLU A 362 -19.81 -1.84 5.02
CA GLU A 362 -19.92 -0.66 4.16
C GLU A 362 -19.16 -0.87 2.86
N LEU A 363 -19.85 -0.72 1.73
CA LEU A 363 -19.19 -0.71 0.42
C LEU A 363 -18.22 0.48 0.38
N ARG A 364 -16.94 0.20 0.19
CA ARG A 364 -15.88 1.21 0.05
C ARG A 364 -15.69 1.61 -1.41
N GLU A 365 -15.65 0.61 -2.27
CA GLU A 365 -15.32 0.78 -3.68
C GLU A 365 -15.56 -0.51 -4.46
N VAL A 366 -15.47 -0.37 -5.78
CA VAL A 366 -15.41 -1.46 -6.73
C VAL A 366 -14.03 -1.46 -7.37
N VAL A 367 -13.32 -2.57 -7.29
CA VAL A 367 -11.94 -2.74 -7.78
C VAL A 367 -11.96 -3.65 -9.00
N GLN A 368 -11.54 -3.12 -10.14
CA GLN A 368 -11.47 -3.91 -11.38
C GLN A 368 -10.27 -4.86 -11.34
N ASN A 369 -10.46 -6.11 -11.80
CA ASN A 369 -9.38 -7.07 -11.94
C ASN A 369 -8.57 -6.82 -13.21
N GLN A 370 -7.79 -5.74 -13.18
CA GLN A 370 -6.97 -5.32 -14.29
C GLN A 370 -5.51 -5.21 -13.86
N PRO A 371 -4.56 -5.64 -14.73
CA PRO A 371 -3.16 -5.46 -14.45
C PRO A 371 -2.81 -3.98 -14.38
N ALA A 372 -1.86 -3.66 -13.51
CA ALA A 372 -1.29 -2.32 -13.43
C ALA A 372 0.24 -2.38 -13.36
N PRO A 373 0.94 -1.39 -13.93
CA PRO A 373 2.39 -1.36 -13.89
C PRO A 373 2.91 -1.06 -12.47
N GLY A 374 4.20 -1.33 -12.23
CA GLY A 374 4.87 -0.95 -10.98
C GLY A 374 4.68 -1.91 -9.79
N MET A 375 4.02 -3.06 -10.00
CA MET A 375 3.79 -4.04 -8.93
C MET A 375 5.08 -4.70 -8.40
N ASP A 376 6.11 -4.84 -9.23
CA ASP A 376 7.42 -5.32 -8.77
C ASP A 376 8.04 -4.38 -7.73
N VAL A 377 7.94 -3.06 -7.96
CA VAL A 377 8.42 -2.03 -7.02
C VAL A 377 7.55 -1.99 -5.77
N ALA A 378 6.23 -2.13 -5.91
CA ALA A 378 5.31 -2.23 -4.78
C ALA A 378 5.68 -3.39 -3.84
N LEU A 379 6.02 -4.55 -4.40
CA LEU A 379 6.43 -5.73 -3.63
C LEU A 379 7.78 -5.52 -2.93
N GLN A 380 8.75 -4.87 -3.59
CA GLN A 380 10.04 -4.53 -2.98
C GLN A 380 9.86 -3.54 -1.81
N LEU A 381 9.01 -2.53 -1.99
CA LEU A 381 8.66 -1.56 -0.97
C LEU A 381 7.99 -2.23 0.23
N GLU A 382 7.04 -3.14 0.01
CA GLU A 382 6.39 -3.89 1.09
C GLU A 382 7.38 -4.70 1.92
N ARG A 383 8.23 -5.48 1.24
CA ARG A 383 9.22 -6.34 1.90
C ARG A 383 10.18 -5.52 2.76
N ARG A 384 10.58 -4.34 2.26
CA ARG A 384 11.44 -3.41 2.99
C ARG A 384 10.72 -2.82 4.20
N LEU A 385 9.49 -2.32 4.05
CA LEU A 385 8.69 -1.77 5.16
C LEU A 385 8.43 -2.80 6.26
N GLY A 386 8.27 -4.08 5.90
CA GLY A 386 8.09 -5.19 6.84
C GLY A 386 9.17 -5.25 7.93
N MET A 387 10.40 -4.84 7.63
CA MET A 387 11.52 -4.81 8.58
C MET A 387 11.30 -3.84 9.74
N PHE A 388 10.50 -2.79 9.53
CA PHE A 388 10.29 -1.70 10.48
C PHE A 388 9.07 -1.90 11.39
N ARG A 389 8.22 -2.91 11.11
CA ARG A 389 6.99 -3.20 11.88
C ARG A 389 7.22 -3.50 13.36
N ARG A 390 8.40 -4.02 13.69
CA ARG A 390 8.77 -4.41 15.08
C ARG A 390 9.57 -3.35 15.82
N LEU A 391 9.78 -2.16 15.23
CA LEU A 391 10.55 -1.12 15.91
C LEU A 391 9.74 -0.46 17.04
N PRO A 392 10.35 -0.29 18.24
CA PRO A 392 9.70 0.38 19.34
C PRO A 392 9.66 1.91 19.14
N GLY A 393 8.82 2.58 19.93
CA GLY A 393 8.75 4.05 20.00
C GLY A 393 7.63 4.68 19.17
N LEU A 394 7.08 5.79 19.68
CA LEU A 394 5.97 6.52 19.05
C LEU A 394 6.36 7.12 17.68
N ALA A 395 7.59 7.63 17.56
CA ALA A 395 8.08 8.19 16.30
C ALA A 395 8.13 7.14 15.18
N SER A 396 8.70 5.96 15.47
CA SER A 396 8.75 4.82 14.55
C SER A 396 7.36 4.37 14.13
N LYS A 397 6.43 4.22 15.09
CA LYS A 397 5.04 3.85 14.83
C LYS A 397 4.32 4.87 13.94
N ARG A 398 4.51 6.17 14.19
CA ARG A 398 3.91 7.25 13.37
C ARG A 398 4.46 7.27 11.96
N ALA A 399 5.78 7.15 11.79
CA ALA A 399 6.43 7.09 10.48
C ALA A 399 5.95 5.87 9.68
N LEU A 400 5.90 4.70 10.33
CA LEU A 400 5.44 3.47 9.70
C LEU A 400 3.98 3.57 9.23
N ARG A 401 3.08 4.10 10.05
CA ARG A 401 1.67 4.30 9.65
C ARG A 401 1.54 5.19 8.41
N ARG A 402 2.34 6.25 8.32
CA ARG A 402 2.37 7.12 7.14
C ARG A 402 2.87 6.37 5.91
N ALA A 403 3.91 5.56 6.05
CA ALA A 403 4.42 4.75 4.95
C ALA A 403 3.45 3.65 4.52
N GLU A 404 2.76 2.98 5.45
CA GLU A 404 1.71 2.01 5.14
C GLU A 404 0.52 2.66 4.42
N SER A 405 0.16 3.89 4.79
CA SER A 405 -0.88 4.67 4.10
C SER A 405 -0.44 5.06 2.67
N ALA A 406 0.81 5.49 2.48
CA ALA A 406 1.34 5.83 1.17
C ALA A 406 1.51 4.59 0.27
N GLN A 407 1.93 3.45 0.85
CA GLN A 407 1.98 2.15 0.17
C GLN A 407 0.58 1.74 -0.30
N LEU A 408 -0.43 1.90 0.54
CA LEU A 408 -1.81 1.60 0.20
C LEU A 408 -2.33 2.48 -0.93
N ALA A 409 -2.07 3.78 -0.87
CA ALA A 409 -2.43 4.71 -1.95
C ALA A 409 -1.78 4.30 -3.29
N PHE A 410 -0.51 3.90 -3.27
CA PHE A 410 0.17 3.40 -4.47
C PHE A 410 -0.38 2.07 -4.97
N ALA A 411 -0.66 1.12 -4.07
CA ALA A 411 -1.24 -0.16 -4.46
C ALA A 411 -2.65 0.02 -5.05
N ARG A 412 -3.47 0.89 -4.47
CA ARG A 412 -4.83 1.21 -4.91
C ARG A 412 -4.88 1.91 -6.26
N GLU A 413 -3.99 2.89 -6.46
CA GLU A 413 -3.89 3.65 -7.68
C GLU A 413 -2.41 3.75 -8.09
N PRO A 414 -1.93 2.77 -8.88
CA PRO A 414 -0.54 2.74 -9.33
C PRO A 414 -0.24 3.91 -10.28
N SER A 415 0.28 4.99 -9.72
CA SER A 415 0.65 6.20 -10.44
C SER A 415 2.05 6.66 -10.04
N ALA A 416 2.70 7.43 -10.92
CA ALA A 416 4.02 8.01 -10.64
C ALA A 416 4.03 8.85 -9.35
N ARG A 417 2.96 9.62 -9.12
CA ARG A 417 2.79 10.44 -7.91
C ARG A 417 2.71 9.59 -6.65
N ASN A 418 1.89 8.55 -6.66
CA ASN A 418 1.72 7.70 -5.50
C ASN A 418 2.98 6.86 -5.22
N LEU A 419 3.73 6.46 -6.27
CA LEU A 419 5.03 5.81 -6.10
C LEU A 419 6.03 6.74 -5.39
N LEU A 420 6.16 8.00 -5.85
CA LEU A 420 7.06 8.97 -5.20
C LEU A 420 6.67 9.19 -3.73
N GLY A 421 5.38 9.33 -3.44
CA GLY A 421 4.88 9.43 -2.07
C GLY A 421 5.24 8.21 -1.20
N ALA A 422 5.09 7.00 -1.73
CA ALA A 422 5.41 5.76 -1.02
C ALA A 422 6.93 5.63 -0.76
N LEU A 423 7.77 5.93 -1.76
CA LEU A 423 9.22 5.93 -1.63
C LEU A 423 9.72 7.00 -0.64
N ALA A 424 9.17 8.21 -0.69
CA ALA A 424 9.53 9.27 0.25
C ALA A 424 9.16 8.89 1.70
N ALA A 425 7.98 8.29 1.88
CA ALA A 425 7.56 7.78 3.19
C ALA A 425 8.46 6.64 3.70
N LEU A 426 8.95 5.77 2.81
CA LEU A 426 9.96 4.76 3.14
C LEU A 426 11.27 5.41 3.62
N THR A 427 11.79 6.42 2.93
CA THR A 427 12.98 7.18 3.38
C THR A 427 12.79 7.75 4.78
N HIS A 428 11.60 8.31 5.08
CA HIS A 428 11.32 8.84 6.42
C HIS A 428 11.29 7.75 7.50
N VAL A 429 10.73 6.57 7.20
CA VAL A 429 10.77 5.42 8.12
C VAL A 429 12.20 4.99 8.40
N GLU A 430 13.02 4.90 7.36
CA GLU A 430 14.43 4.53 7.49
C GLU A 430 15.21 5.56 8.31
N ALA A 431 15.06 6.86 8.02
CA ALA A 431 15.70 7.94 8.76
C ALA A 431 15.32 7.96 10.25
N VAL A 432 14.07 7.64 10.58
CA VAL A 432 13.64 7.45 11.99
C VAL A 432 14.25 6.18 12.58
N GLY A 433 14.30 5.09 11.81
CA GLY A 433 14.91 3.82 12.19
C GLY A 433 16.38 3.96 12.59
N MET A 434 17.15 4.75 11.85
CA MET A 434 18.57 5.02 12.12
C MET A 434 18.86 5.64 13.49
N ARG A 435 17.84 6.17 14.18
CA ARG A 435 17.99 6.71 15.55
C ARG A 435 18.08 5.63 16.63
N THR A 436 17.79 4.37 16.30
CA THR A 436 17.79 3.24 17.25
C THR A 436 18.78 2.14 16.81
N PRO A 437 19.45 1.43 17.72
CA PRO A 437 20.37 0.34 17.33
C PRO A 437 19.72 -0.73 16.45
N ARG A 438 18.52 -1.19 16.82
CA ARG A 438 17.76 -2.19 16.05
C ARG A 438 17.30 -1.67 14.68
N GLY A 439 16.92 -0.39 14.61
CA GLY A 439 16.53 0.22 13.34
C GLY A 439 17.73 0.43 12.41
N ARG A 440 18.91 0.76 12.94
CA ARG A 440 20.15 0.82 12.15
C ARG A 440 20.44 -0.53 11.49
N GLU A 441 20.37 -1.62 12.24
CA GLU A 441 20.54 -2.97 11.71
C GLU A 441 19.52 -3.30 10.61
N ALA A 442 18.24 -2.94 10.83
CA ALA A 442 17.18 -3.14 9.82
C ALA A 442 17.46 -2.36 8.52
N VAL A 443 18.01 -1.15 8.62
CA VAL A 443 18.37 -0.35 7.45
C VAL A 443 19.60 -0.91 6.74
N THR A 444 20.67 -1.25 7.46
CA THR A 444 21.95 -1.62 6.86
C THR A 444 22.05 -3.09 6.44
N ARG A 445 21.45 -4.01 7.18
CA ARG A 445 21.52 -5.47 6.95
C ARG A 445 20.20 -6.08 6.47
N GLY A 446 19.17 -5.26 6.27
CA GLY A 446 17.84 -5.72 5.86
C GLY A 446 17.71 -6.10 4.39
N VAL A 447 16.46 -6.37 3.99
CA VAL A 447 16.06 -6.61 2.59
C VAL A 447 16.57 -5.48 1.68
N ARG A 448 16.99 -5.81 0.45
CA ARG A 448 17.44 -4.81 -0.53
C ARG A 448 16.41 -3.70 -0.70
N ARG A 449 16.90 -2.47 -0.92
CA ARG A 449 16.08 -1.31 -1.27
C ARG A 449 15.40 -1.53 -2.63
N PRO A 450 14.30 -0.82 -2.93
CA PRO A 450 13.67 -0.86 -4.25
C PRO A 450 14.67 -0.53 -5.35
N ASP A 451 14.63 -1.27 -6.45
CA ASP A 451 15.52 -1.10 -7.60
C ASP A 451 15.19 0.20 -8.36
N ALA A 452 16.22 0.99 -8.68
CA ALA A 452 16.03 2.26 -9.36
C ALA A 452 15.56 2.10 -10.80
N ALA A 453 15.99 1.07 -11.55
CA ALA A 453 15.56 0.89 -12.93
C ALA A 453 14.05 0.63 -13.00
N LEU A 454 13.55 -0.30 -12.18
CA LEU A 454 12.12 -0.59 -12.08
C LEU A 454 11.32 0.64 -11.59
N SER A 455 11.86 1.39 -10.63
CA SER A 455 11.21 2.59 -10.12
C SER A 455 11.15 3.69 -11.19
N LEU A 456 12.24 3.92 -11.92
CA LEU A 456 12.32 4.92 -12.98
C LEU A 456 11.41 4.57 -14.16
N ASP A 457 11.29 3.29 -14.51
CA ASP A 457 10.44 2.85 -15.63
C ASP A 457 8.97 3.27 -15.43
N LEU A 458 8.43 3.19 -14.21
CA LEU A 458 7.07 3.66 -13.90
C LEU A 458 6.94 5.19 -13.91
N LEU A 459 8.03 5.90 -13.61
CA LEU A 459 8.05 7.37 -13.53
C LEU A 459 8.32 8.04 -14.89
N ARG A 460 8.62 7.27 -15.93
CA ARG A 460 8.83 7.77 -17.30
C ARG A 460 7.51 8.15 -17.97
N GLY A 461 7.56 9.17 -18.82
CA GLY A 461 6.48 9.52 -19.74
C GLY A 461 6.60 8.76 -21.06
N GLY A 462 5.73 9.11 -22.02
CA GLY A 462 5.71 8.51 -23.36
C GLY A 462 7.03 8.65 -24.15
N GLU A 463 7.89 9.61 -23.80
CA GLU A 463 9.21 9.83 -24.42
C GLU A 463 10.37 9.11 -23.72
N GLY A 464 10.11 8.28 -22.69
CA GLY A 464 11.15 7.53 -21.99
C GLY A 464 12.02 8.34 -21.01
N THR A 465 11.74 9.63 -20.81
CA THR A 465 12.31 10.46 -19.73
C THR A 465 11.34 10.60 -18.57
N LEU A 466 11.85 10.91 -17.37
CA LEU A 466 11.00 11.32 -16.25
C LEU A 466 10.14 12.51 -16.65
N GLN A 467 8.87 12.48 -16.27
CA GLN A 467 7.83 13.39 -16.77
C GLN A 467 8.05 14.86 -16.35
N SER A 468 8.71 15.12 -15.23
CA SER A 468 8.87 16.46 -14.65
C SER A 468 10.34 16.83 -14.45
N SER A 469 10.68 18.11 -14.68
CA SER A 469 12.00 18.68 -14.39
C SER A 469 12.35 18.57 -12.90
N GLU A 470 11.37 18.79 -12.03
CA GLU A 470 11.51 18.66 -10.58
C GLU A 470 11.96 17.26 -10.18
N TRP A 471 11.36 16.23 -10.79
CA TRP A 471 11.71 14.84 -10.50
C TRP A 471 13.08 14.47 -11.04
N ARG A 472 13.48 15.02 -12.20
CA ARG A 472 14.82 14.85 -12.76
C ARG A 472 15.88 15.47 -11.85
N VAL A 473 15.65 16.68 -11.35
CA VAL A 473 16.56 17.34 -10.39
C VAL A 473 16.63 16.55 -9.09
N GLY A 474 15.48 16.15 -8.52
CA GLY A 474 15.43 15.35 -7.29
C GLY A 474 16.17 14.02 -7.41
N ALA A 475 15.96 13.28 -8.51
CA ALA A 475 16.66 12.03 -8.81
C ALA A 475 18.17 12.24 -8.93
N ALA A 476 18.57 13.28 -9.66
CA ALA A 476 19.98 13.60 -9.86
C ALA A 476 20.68 13.89 -8.54
N LEU A 477 20.11 14.78 -7.71
CA LEU A 477 20.66 15.12 -6.39
C LEU A 477 20.73 13.90 -5.44
N ALA A 478 19.69 13.06 -5.41
CA ALA A 478 19.62 11.89 -4.54
C ALA A 478 20.58 10.77 -4.95
N SER A 479 20.84 10.63 -6.25
CA SER A 479 21.71 9.59 -6.83
C SER A 479 23.21 9.92 -6.75
N GLY A 480 23.56 11.12 -6.28
CA GLY A 480 24.94 11.57 -6.19
C GLY A 480 25.76 10.75 -5.21
N ARG A 481 27.07 10.74 -5.42
CA ARG A 481 28.02 10.14 -4.49
C ARG A 481 29.13 11.14 -4.17
N ALA A 482 29.60 11.13 -2.93
CA ALA A 482 30.61 12.05 -2.43
C ALA A 482 31.78 11.31 -1.80
N SER A 483 32.96 11.91 -1.88
CA SER A 483 34.17 11.41 -1.24
C SER A 483 34.10 11.62 0.28
N VAL A 484 34.35 10.56 1.03
CA VAL A 484 34.44 10.59 2.51
C VAL A 484 35.83 10.15 2.98
N PRO A 485 36.33 10.67 4.11
CA PRO A 485 37.57 10.18 4.73
C PRO A 485 37.51 8.67 5.01
N GLY A 486 38.58 7.94 4.72
CA GLY A 486 38.71 6.53 5.11
C GLY A 486 39.22 6.36 6.56
N GLY A 487 38.79 5.30 7.25
CA GLY A 487 39.38 4.74 8.47
C GLY A 487 39.76 5.70 9.61
N GLY A 488 38.94 5.77 10.66
CA GLY A 488 39.32 6.36 11.96
C GLY A 488 39.48 7.89 12.06
N ALA A 489 39.42 8.62 10.94
CA ALA A 489 39.54 10.09 10.93
C ALA A 489 38.26 10.85 11.35
N TRP A 490 37.16 10.13 11.65
CA TRP A 490 35.86 10.71 11.99
C TRP A 490 35.80 11.31 13.41
N THR A 491 36.73 10.98 14.31
CA THR A 491 36.73 11.42 15.71
C THR A 491 37.38 12.79 15.96
N GLY A 492 37.72 13.54 14.91
CA GLY A 492 38.23 14.91 15.05
C GLY A 492 39.63 15.03 15.67
N ALA A 493 40.31 13.92 15.95
CA ALA A 493 41.70 13.91 16.37
C ALA A 493 42.57 13.33 15.24
N PRO A 494 43.47 14.14 14.63
CA PRO A 494 44.49 13.58 13.76
C PRO A 494 45.32 12.61 14.60
N ARG A 495 45.40 11.33 14.23
CA ARG A 495 46.46 10.47 14.77
C ARG A 495 47.78 11.07 14.30
N ALA A 496 48.53 11.66 15.23
CA ALA A 496 49.87 12.16 14.98
C ALA A 496 50.71 11.01 14.39
N GLY A 497 51.09 11.12 13.11
CA GLY A 497 51.91 10.13 12.40
C GLY A 497 51.29 9.48 11.16
N ALA A 498 50.01 9.72 10.83
CA ALA A 498 49.42 9.19 9.60
C ALA A 498 49.83 10.04 8.36
N GLN A 499 51.11 9.99 7.98
CA GLN A 499 51.56 10.47 6.67
C GLN A 499 51.29 9.40 5.60
N ARG A 500 50.65 9.84 4.50
CA ARG A 500 50.47 9.17 3.21
C ARG A 500 49.62 7.89 3.21
N GLY A 501 48.41 8.01 2.66
CA GLY A 501 47.62 6.87 2.19
C GLY A 501 46.25 6.69 2.84
N VAL A 502 45.56 7.75 3.27
CA VAL A 502 44.13 7.63 3.60
C VAL A 502 43.40 7.30 2.29
N ARG A 503 43.00 6.04 2.11
CA ARG A 503 42.15 5.64 0.98
C ARG A 503 40.83 6.41 1.07
N SER A 504 40.56 7.29 0.10
CA SER A 504 39.23 7.89 -0.03
C SER A 504 38.23 6.78 -0.34
N SER A 505 37.04 6.85 0.24
CA SER A 505 35.93 6.00 -0.16
C SER A 505 34.79 6.88 -0.65
N THR A 506 34.08 6.44 -1.69
CA THR A 506 32.96 7.17 -2.24
C THR A 506 31.66 6.60 -1.66
N ARG A 507 30.82 7.46 -1.08
CA ARG A 507 29.54 7.08 -0.45
C ARG A 507 28.37 7.77 -1.15
N PRO A 508 27.21 7.10 -1.27
CA PRO A 508 26.01 7.74 -1.79
C PRO A 508 25.57 8.90 -0.88
N VAL A 509 24.99 9.95 -1.45
CA VAL A 509 24.43 11.11 -0.71
C VAL A 509 23.44 10.66 0.35
N ARG A 510 22.68 9.59 0.08
CA ARG A 510 21.82 8.93 1.07
C ARG A 510 22.53 8.67 2.39
N ASP A 511 23.71 8.06 2.37
CA ASP A 511 24.45 7.72 3.59
C ASP A 511 24.76 8.98 4.39
N LEU A 512 25.15 10.08 3.73
CA LEU A 512 25.40 11.36 4.40
C LEU A 512 24.13 11.99 5.00
N VAL A 513 22.97 11.72 4.43
CA VAL A 513 21.69 12.34 4.81
C VAL A 513 20.94 11.55 5.89
N ILE A 514 21.01 10.21 5.89
CA ILE A 514 20.32 9.37 6.89
C ILE A 514 21.27 8.68 7.87
N GLY A 515 22.57 8.69 7.57
CA GLY A 515 23.65 8.01 8.30
C GLY A 515 23.96 6.60 7.77
N TRP A 516 25.13 6.06 8.13
CA TRP A 516 25.61 4.77 7.64
C TRP A 516 26.46 4.00 8.67
N HIS A 517 26.71 2.72 8.41
CA HIS A 517 27.76 1.94 9.07
C HIS A 517 28.98 1.81 8.16
N ASP A 518 30.18 1.98 8.72
CA ASP A 518 31.42 1.69 8.01
C ASP A 518 31.77 0.19 8.02
N HIS A 519 32.90 -0.16 7.41
CA HIS A 519 33.37 -1.54 7.29
C HIS A 519 33.76 -2.17 8.63
N GLU A 520 33.99 -1.34 9.66
CA GLU A 520 34.27 -1.75 11.03
C GLU A 520 32.99 -1.72 11.89
N ASP A 521 31.82 -1.58 11.27
CA ASP A 521 30.50 -1.51 11.89
C ASP A 521 30.28 -0.28 12.79
N HIS A 522 31.10 0.77 12.68
CA HIS A 522 30.88 2.01 13.41
C HIS A 522 29.73 2.81 12.80
N TRP A 523 28.87 3.33 13.68
CA TRP A 523 27.73 4.17 13.29
C TRP A 523 28.16 5.63 13.05
N HIS A 524 27.85 6.13 11.86
CA HIS A 524 28.04 7.52 11.45
C HIS A 524 26.67 8.21 11.31
N PRO A 525 26.34 9.22 12.14
CA PRO A 525 25.09 9.96 12.04
C PRO A 525 25.01 10.81 10.75
N PRO A 526 23.81 11.27 10.37
CA PRO A 526 23.63 12.28 9.32
C PRO A 526 24.56 13.47 9.50
N VAL A 527 25.18 13.93 8.41
CA VAL A 527 26.13 15.05 8.43
C VAL A 527 25.44 16.42 8.35
N ALA A 528 24.17 16.44 7.96
CA ALA A 528 23.36 17.64 7.84
C ALA A 528 21.93 17.41 8.34
N SER A 529 21.29 18.48 8.83
CA SER A 529 19.87 18.52 9.18
C SER A 529 19.03 19.06 8.02
N GLY A 530 17.71 18.86 8.07
CA GLY A 530 16.77 19.41 7.08
C GLY A 530 15.85 18.39 6.43
N LEU A 531 16.22 17.09 6.40
CA LEU A 531 15.38 16.04 5.80
C LEU A 531 13.99 15.95 6.45
N ALA A 532 13.91 16.09 7.78
CA ALA A 532 12.64 16.06 8.51
C ALA A 532 11.84 17.37 8.38
N GLU A 533 12.51 18.47 8.06
CA GLU A 533 11.92 19.82 7.92
C GLU A 533 11.43 20.06 6.48
N GLY A 534 11.85 19.23 5.52
CA GLY A 534 11.58 19.44 4.09
C GLY A 534 12.40 20.56 3.46
N ASP A 535 13.42 21.07 4.16
CA ASP A 535 14.30 22.14 3.69
C ASP A 535 15.49 21.53 2.94
N LEU A 536 15.28 21.32 1.64
CA LEU A 536 16.27 20.69 0.76
C LEU A 536 17.55 21.52 0.61
N GLU A 537 17.42 22.84 0.53
CA GLU A 537 18.56 23.75 0.39
C GLU A 537 19.47 23.69 1.62
N ARG A 538 18.89 23.77 2.82
CA ARG A 538 19.66 23.66 4.07
C ARG A 538 20.33 22.31 4.18
N LEU A 539 19.63 21.23 3.83
CA LEU A 539 20.17 19.88 3.87
C LEU A 539 21.37 19.72 2.95
N LEU A 540 21.21 20.04 1.66
CA LEU A 540 22.25 19.81 0.66
C LEU A 540 23.41 20.81 0.75
N SER A 541 23.15 22.06 1.11
CA SER A 541 24.24 23.01 1.40
C SER A 541 25.06 22.60 2.63
N GLY A 542 24.41 22.01 3.65
CA GLY A 542 25.10 21.38 4.78
C GLY A 542 25.94 20.18 4.37
N VAL A 543 25.43 19.31 3.49
CA VAL A 543 26.20 18.19 2.91
C VAL A 543 27.41 18.73 2.12
N ALA A 544 27.21 19.72 1.25
CA ALA A 544 28.28 20.34 0.48
C ALA A 544 29.36 20.95 1.39
N GLN A 545 28.96 21.64 2.45
CA GLN A 545 29.88 22.18 3.46
C GLN A 545 30.69 21.09 4.14
N TRP A 546 30.02 20.01 4.55
CA TRP A 546 30.69 18.91 5.23
C TRP A 546 31.71 18.24 4.31
N VAL A 547 31.34 17.95 3.05
CA VAL A 547 32.24 17.38 2.04
C VAL A 547 33.42 18.32 1.79
N ALA A 548 33.17 19.62 1.65
CA ALA A 548 34.23 20.58 1.41
C ALA A 548 35.26 20.67 2.55
N THR A 549 34.83 20.45 3.79
CA THR A 549 35.72 20.46 4.96
C THR A 549 36.47 19.15 5.15
N HIS A 550 35.86 17.99 4.81
CA HIS A 550 36.38 16.68 5.20
C HIS A 550 36.87 15.82 4.03
N ALA A 551 36.53 16.15 2.77
CA ALA A 551 37.06 15.43 1.63
C ALA A 551 38.59 15.54 1.60
N PRO A 552 39.32 14.45 1.30
CA PRO A 552 40.76 14.50 1.25
C PRO A 552 41.22 15.50 0.17
N ASN A 553 42.12 16.41 0.56
CA ASN A 553 42.74 17.35 -0.38
C ASN A 553 43.40 16.58 -1.53
N GLY A 554 43.01 16.90 -2.77
CA GLY A 554 43.59 16.27 -3.97
C GLY A 554 43.10 14.84 -4.24
N GLY A 555 41.89 14.49 -3.81
CA GLY A 555 41.25 13.23 -4.23
C GLY A 555 41.12 13.14 -5.76
N GLY A 556 41.60 12.04 -6.34
CA GLY A 556 41.55 11.81 -7.79
C GLY A 556 42.64 12.56 -8.57
N ASP A 557 42.25 13.23 -9.65
CA ASP A 557 43.12 13.99 -10.55
C ASP A 557 43.21 15.49 -10.19
N LEU A 558 42.55 15.92 -9.12
CA LEU A 558 42.59 17.31 -8.64
C LEU A 558 43.91 17.60 -7.91
N THR A 559 44.49 18.75 -8.20
CA THR A 559 45.68 19.27 -7.51
C THR A 559 45.35 20.25 -6.39
N ARG A 560 44.20 20.93 -6.50
CA ARG A 560 43.70 21.90 -5.53
C ARG A 560 42.17 21.91 -5.51
N GLY A 561 41.59 22.23 -4.35
CA GLY A 561 40.15 22.24 -4.14
C GLY A 561 39.59 20.83 -3.97
N VAL A 562 38.26 20.73 -3.95
CA VAL A 562 37.51 19.50 -3.70
C VAL A 562 36.43 19.27 -4.77
N ARG A 563 36.03 18.02 -4.96
CA ARG A 563 34.77 17.68 -5.63
C ARG A 563 33.67 17.54 -4.59
N ILE A 564 32.54 18.20 -4.82
CA ILE A 564 31.37 18.07 -3.95
C ILE A 564 30.63 16.76 -4.24
N ALA A 565 30.51 16.41 -5.52
CA ALA A 565 30.01 15.11 -5.98
C ALA A 565 31.01 14.50 -6.98
N GLU A 566 31.23 13.19 -6.87
CA GLU A 566 32.15 12.43 -7.73
C GLU A 566 31.43 11.90 -8.98
N ASP A 567 30.26 11.31 -8.79
CA ASP A 567 29.43 10.73 -9.83
C ASP A 567 27.96 10.61 -9.38
N HIS A 568 27.09 10.23 -10.33
CA HIS A 568 25.65 10.16 -10.14
C HIS A 568 25.07 8.91 -10.81
N GLY A 569 24.15 8.24 -10.10
CA GLY A 569 23.33 7.16 -10.67
C GLY A 569 22.26 7.68 -11.65
N PHE A 570 21.92 8.96 -11.60
CA PHE A 570 21.01 9.64 -12.51
C PHE A 570 21.56 11.02 -12.90
N VAL A 571 21.67 11.28 -14.20
CA VAL A 571 22.15 12.57 -14.72
C VAL A 571 20.99 13.33 -15.36
N CYS A 572 20.58 14.44 -14.74
CA CYS A 572 19.60 15.36 -15.33
C CYS A 572 20.24 16.32 -16.34
N ALA A 573 19.39 16.95 -17.16
CA ALA A 573 19.77 18.02 -18.07
C ALA A 573 20.28 19.20 -17.24
N GLN A 574 21.32 19.89 -17.72
CA GLN A 574 21.87 21.01 -16.96
C GLN A 574 20.84 22.13 -16.83
N GLU A 575 19.99 22.29 -17.84
CA GLU A 575 18.90 23.26 -17.88
C GLU A 575 17.93 23.08 -16.71
N ASP A 576 17.57 21.84 -16.35
CA ASP A 576 16.68 21.55 -15.23
C ASP A 576 17.30 22.01 -13.90
N LEU A 577 18.59 21.71 -13.68
CA LEU A 577 19.30 22.10 -12.47
C LEU A 577 19.46 23.62 -12.37
N HIS A 578 19.74 24.30 -13.49
CA HIS A 578 19.79 25.75 -13.55
C HIS A 578 18.40 26.40 -13.38
N ALA A 579 17.33 25.80 -13.90
CA ALA A 579 15.95 26.26 -13.65
C ALA A 579 15.59 26.17 -12.16
N TRP A 580 15.97 25.09 -11.48
CA TRP A 580 15.79 24.97 -10.03
C TRP A 580 16.52 26.07 -9.27
N VAL A 581 17.79 26.31 -9.61
CA VAL A 581 18.60 27.37 -8.99
C VAL A 581 17.96 28.74 -9.16
N ARG A 582 17.34 29.02 -10.30
CA ARG A 582 16.62 30.28 -10.57
C ARG A 582 15.26 30.39 -9.86
N GLY A 583 14.78 29.32 -9.24
CA GLY A 583 13.47 29.28 -8.59
C GLY A 583 12.30 29.14 -9.57
N GLU A 584 12.56 28.57 -10.73
CA GLU A 584 11.52 28.33 -11.75
C GLU A 584 10.82 26.97 -11.56
N LEU A 585 11.38 26.11 -10.70
CA LEU A 585 10.81 24.80 -10.35
C LEU A 585 10.20 24.83 -8.95
N ASP A 586 9.19 23.99 -8.70
CA ASP A 586 8.58 23.86 -7.37
C ASP A 586 9.52 23.14 -6.40
N ASP A 587 10.04 23.85 -5.40
CA ASP A 587 10.96 23.30 -4.40
C ASP A 587 10.35 22.14 -3.60
N ARG A 588 9.03 22.14 -3.37
CA ARG A 588 8.36 21.05 -2.65
C ARG A 588 8.38 19.76 -3.45
N GLU A 589 8.21 19.88 -4.77
CA GLU A 589 8.28 18.77 -5.71
C GLU A 589 9.69 18.21 -5.84
N VAL A 590 10.69 19.09 -5.95
CA VAL A 590 12.10 18.69 -5.98
C VAL A 590 12.48 17.99 -4.67
N ALA A 591 12.05 18.52 -3.52
CA ALA A 591 12.30 17.93 -2.21
C ALA A 591 11.61 16.58 -2.02
N MET A 592 10.37 16.43 -2.48
CA MET A 592 9.64 15.16 -2.46
C MET A 592 10.35 14.13 -3.34
N ALA A 593 10.71 14.49 -4.57
CA ALA A 593 11.42 13.61 -5.48
C ALA A 593 12.79 13.21 -4.93
N PHE A 594 13.58 14.17 -4.44
CA PHE A 594 14.86 13.90 -3.77
C PHE A 594 14.66 12.87 -2.64
N THR A 595 13.71 13.11 -1.75
CA THR A 595 13.42 12.22 -0.62
C THR A 595 12.98 10.83 -1.07
N ALA A 596 12.17 10.74 -2.14
CA ALA A 596 11.76 9.47 -2.73
C ALA A 596 12.95 8.69 -3.30
N PHE A 597 13.80 9.35 -4.09
CA PHE A 597 14.95 8.70 -4.72
C PHE A 597 16.07 8.35 -3.75
N LEU A 598 16.09 8.91 -2.54
CA LEU A 598 16.95 8.36 -1.47
C LEU A 598 16.57 6.92 -1.13
N ALA A 599 15.31 6.51 -1.29
CA ALA A 599 14.85 5.17 -0.90
C ALA A 599 15.32 4.07 -1.87
N VAL A 600 15.62 4.42 -3.12
CA VAL A 600 15.94 3.45 -4.18
C VAL A 600 17.44 3.11 -4.21
N ASP A 601 17.74 1.94 -4.78
CA ASP A 601 19.10 1.53 -5.09
C ASP A 601 19.42 1.79 -6.56
N PHE A 602 20.32 2.74 -6.80
CA PHE A 602 20.79 3.03 -8.16
C PHE A 602 21.76 1.96 -8.70
N GLY A 603 22.34 1.09 -7.84
CA GLY A 603 23.23 0.01 -8.28
C GLY A 603 24.31 0.49 -9.28
N GLU A 604 24.46 -0.25 -10.39
CA GLU A 604 25.23 0.17 -11.57
C GLU A 604 24.35 0.84 -12.65
N ALA A 605 23.03 0.87 -12.45
CA ALA A 605 22.10 1.43 -13.40
C ALA A 605 22.27 2.95 -13.47
N ARG A 606 22.68 3.46 -14.64
CA ARG A 606 22.80 4.89 -14.90
C ARG A 606 21.59 5.38 -15.69
N GLY A 607 20.79 6.24 -15.08
CA GLY A 607 19.75 7.01 -15.75
C GLY A 607 20.32 8.31 -16.33
N ARG A 608 19.78 8.76 -17.47
CA ARG A 608 20.03 10.11 -17.98
C ARG A 608 18.77 10.67 -18.60
N SER A 609 18.57 11.98 -18.52
CA SER A 609 17.57 12.67 -19.31
C SER A 609 18.14 13.10 -20.66
N LEU A 610 17.25 13.46 -21.59
CA LEU A 610 17.65 14.09 -22.84
C LEU A 610 18.23 15.50 -22.55
N PRO A 611 19.25 15.94 -23.30
CA PRO A 611 19.72 17.32 -23.23
C PRO A 611 18.60 18.27 -23.65
N ALA A 612 18.43 19.38 -22.93
CA ALA A 612 17.58 20.48 -23.38
C ALA A 612 18.47 21.64 -23.87
N GLU A 613 17.93 22.56 -24.64
CA GLU A 613 18.61 23.84 -24.91
C GLU A 613 17.91 24.92 -24.08
N GLY A 614 18.62 25.51 -23.13
CA GLY A 614 18.03 26.48 -22.20
C GLY A 614 19.02 27.54 -21.75
N TRP A 615 18.52 28.51 -20.97
CA TRP A 615 19.34 29.54 -20.35
C TRP A 615 20.04 29.01 -19.09
N PHE A 616 21.30 29.39 -18.90
CA PHE A 616 22.11 28.97 -17.77
C PHE A 616 22.39 30.14 -16.84
N ASP A 617 22.07 29.98 -15.55
CA ASP A 617 22.52 30.90 -14.51
C ASP A 617 24.06 31.05 -14.51
N PRO A 618 24.61 32.28 -14.66
CA PRO A 618 26.05 32.48 -14.75
C PRO A 618 26.82 32.08 -13.49
N SER A 619 26.24 32.29 -12.31
CA SER A 619 26.90 32.01 -11.03
C SER A 619 27.09 30.51 -10.85
N LEU A 620 26.04 29.72 -11.12
CA LEU A 620 26.13 28.26 -11.10
C LEU A 620 27.05 27.72 -12.19
N ALA A 621 26.98 28.28 -13.40
CA ALA A 621 27.81 27.82 -14.53
C ALA A 621 29.31 27.93 -14.23
N ILE A 622 29.74 29.05 -13.63
CA ILE A 622 31.13 29.26 -13.18
C ILE A 622 31.52 28.18 -12.16
N LEU A 623 30.71 28.00 -11.12
CA LEU A 623 31.02 27.05 -10.03
C LEU A 623 31.02 25.59 -10.51
N GLN A 624 30.11 25.22 -11.42
CA GLN A 624 30.04 23.87 -11.98
C GLN A 624 31.25 23.49 -12.82
N ALA A 625 31.91 24.45 -13.48
CA ALA A 625 33.15 24.18 -14.21
C ALA A 625 34.25 23.64 -13.26
N PHE A 626 34.35 24.21 -12.05
CA PHE A 626 35.23 23.73 -10.99
C PHE A 626 34.73 22.42 -10.38
N ALA A 627 33.43 22.30 -10.10
CA ALA A 627 32.85 21.08 -9.53
C ALA A 627 33.03 19.86 -10.45
N ALA A 628 32.97 20.06 -11.77
CA ALA A 628 33.27 19.03 -12.77
C ALA A 628 34.76 18.65 -12.85
N GLY A 629 35.65 19.37 -12.15
CA GLY A 629 37.11 19.15 -12.18
C GLY A 629 37.73 19.44 -13.55
N ARG A 630 37.13 20.34 -14.33
CA ARG A 630 37.53 20.63 -15.72
C ARG A 630 38.32 21.92 -15.89
N VAL A 631 38.63 22.62 -14.79
CA VAL A 631 39.46 23.83 -14.79
C VAL A 631 40.91 23.45 -14.51
N ARG A 632 41.84 23.94 -15.34
CA ARG A 632 43.28 23.65 -15.23
C ARG A 632 44.09 24.93 -15.17
N ASP A 633 45.16 24.91 -14.37
CA ASP A 633 46.12 26.02 -14.29
C ASP A 633 47.03 26.08 -15.53
N GLY A 634 47.20 27.28 -16.09
CA GLY A 634 48.15 27.55 -17.17
C GLY A 634 47.57 27.38 -18.59
N TYR A 635 48.30 27.95 -19.57
CA TYR A 635 47.86 28.19 -20.95
C TYR A 635 48.52 27.31 -22.02
N ALA A 636 49.37 26.35 -21.67
CA ALA A 636 50.10 25.58 -22.68
C ALA A 636 49.25 24.43 -23.25
N GLU A 637 49.16 24.37 -24.58
CA GLU A 637 48.41 23.35 -25.34
C GLU A 637 48.89 21.90 -25.05
N ASP A 638 50.11 21.75 -24.51
CA ASP A 638 50.72 20.47 -24.14
C ASP A 638 50.80 20.21 -22.61
N ALA A 639 50.33 21.13 -21.76
CA ALA A 639 50.51 20.99 -20.31
C ALA A 639 49.37 20.21 -19.66
N ALA A 640 49.76 19.11 -19.00
CA ALA A 640 49.06 18.47 -17.89
C ALA A 640 48.90 19.44 -16.70
N GLY A 641 48.16 20.52 -16.90
CA GLY A 641 47.92 21.56 -15.90
C GLY A 641 47.27 20.98 -14.65
N ALA A 642 47.56 21.62 -13.52
CA ALA A 642 47.05 21.24 -12.22
C ALA A 642 45.51 21.39 -12.21
N ALA A 643 44.73 20.31 -12.05
CA ALA A 643 43.27 20.43 -12.01
C ALA A 643 42.80 21.11 -10.74
N ARG A 644 41.77 21.96 -10.89
CA ARG A 644 41.13 22.65 -9.79
C ARG A 644 39.69 22.20 -9.59
N GLY A 645 39.38 21.87 -8.35
CA GLY A 645 38.03 21.71 -7.84
C GLY A 645 37.48 23.00 -7.23
N VAL A 646 36.38 22.87 -6.49
CA VAL A 646 35.78 23.97 -5.74
C VAL A 646 36.62 24.24 -4.49
N GLU A 647 36.91 25.49 -4.17
CA GLU A 647 37.63 25.81 -2.93
C GLU A 647 36.69 25.72 -1.71
N PRO A 648 37.10 25.09 -0.59
CA PRO A 648 36.26 24.96 0.60
C PRO A 648 35.73 26.28 1.18
N GLN A 649 36.53 27.35 1.06
CA GLN A 649 36.13 28.69 1.49
C GLN A 649 34.96 29.26 0.67
N TRP A 650 34.83 28.88 -0.61
CA TRP A 650 33.72 29.34 -1.45
C TRP A 650 32.42 28.72 -0.96
N ILE A 651 32.44 27.42 -0.64
CA ILE A 651 31.28 26.73 -0.06
C ILE A 651 30.89 27.35 1.28
N ALA A 652 31.84 27.64 2.17
CA ALA A 652 31.56 28.30 3.45
C ALA A 652 30.87 29.67 3.28
N GLN A 653 31.31 30.45 2.29
CA GLN A 653 30.70 31.74 1.96
C GLN A 653 29.29 31.58 1.36
N LEU A 654 29.08 30.60 0.49
CA LEU A 654 27.77 30.30 -0.09
C LEU A 654 26.77 29.83 0.99
N VAL A 655 27.20 28.96 1.90
CA VAL A 655 26.36 28.40 2.99
C VAL A 655 25.99 29.46 4.03
N ALA A 656 26.88 30.45 4.28
CA ALA A 656 26.57 31.61 5.10
C ALA A 656 25.32 32.36 4.58
N GLY A 657 25.10 32.33 3.26
CA GLY A 657 23.85 32.76 2.64
C GLY A 657 23.65 34.27 2.57
N THR A 658 24.63 35.09 2.97
CA THR A 658 24.54 36.55 2.79
C THR A 658 24.87 36.94 1.35
N PRO A 659 24.23 37.98 0.79
CA PRO A 659 24.51 38.46 -0.56
C PRO A 659 25.99 38.80 -0.78
N GLU A 660 26.65 39.39 0.21
CA GLU A 660 28.06 39.80 0.13
C GLU A 660 29.00 38.60 0.11
N ALA A 661 28.72 37.59 0.93
CA ALA A 661 29.51 36.36 0.96
C ALA A 661 29.36 35.58 -0.34
N THR A 662 28.11 35.49 -0.85
CA THR A 662 27.81 34.85 -2.14
C THR A 662 28.55 35.56 -3.28
N THR A 663 28.51 36.89 -3.32
CA THR A 663 29.19 37.70 -4.35
C THR A 663 30.70 37.48 -4.30
N ARG A 664 31.27 37.46 -3.09
CA ARG A 664 32.71 37.22 -2.89
C ARG A 664 33.14 35.84 -3.39
N ALA A 665 32.36 34.80 -3.12
CA ALA A 665 32.65 33.44 -3.57
C ALA A 665 32.65 33.34 -5.10
N VAL A 666 31.58 33.84 -5.74
CA VAL A 666 31.41 33.79 -7.21
C VAL A 666 32.46 34.64 -7.91
N ALA A 667 32.74 35.86 -7.42
CA ALA A 667 33.78 36.72 -7.98
C ALA A 667 35.19 36.10 -7.86
N ALA A 668 35.49 35.43 -6.73
CA ALA A 668 36.74 34.72 -6.56
C ALA A 668 36.87 33.54 -7.56
N ALA A 669 35.81 32.76 -7.74
CA ALA A 669 35.79 31.67 -8.72
C ALA A 669 35.95 32.19 -10.16
N ALA A 670 35.23 33.25 -10.53
CA ALA A 670 35.35 33.90 -11.84
C ALA A 670 36.77 34.43 -12.09
N GLY A 671 37.37 35.07 -11.08
CA GLY A 671 38.74 35.58 -11.17
C GLY A 671 39.78 34.48 -11.38
N VAL A 672 39.58 33.28 -10.81
CA VAL A 672 40.41 32.11 -11.09
C VAL A 672 40.15 31.62 -12.52
N LEU A 673 38.89 31.46 -12.92
CA LEU A 673 38.51 30.95 -14.23
C LEU A 673 39.07 31.79 -15.39
N ASN A 674 39.07 33.12 -15.26
CA ASN A 674 39.63 34.06 -16.24
C ASN A 674 41.14 33.90 -16.48
N ARG A 675 41.86 33.17 -15.61
CA ARG A 675 43.29 32.88 -15.74
C ARG A 675 43.58 31.39 -15.99
N SER A 676 42.53 30.61 -16.26
CA SER A 676 42.59 29.16 -16.41
C SER A 676 42.01 28.70 -17.76
N GLY A 677 42.30 27.45 -18.15
CA GLY A 677 41.66 26.79 -19.29
C GLY A 677 40.54 25.85 -18.85
N VAL A 678 39.43 25.81 -19.60
CA VAL A 678 38.32 24.87 -19.38
C VAL A 678 38.43 23.72 -20.38
N TRP A 679 38.59 22.50 -19.85
CA TRP A 679 38.83 21.29 -20.64
C TRP A 679 37.51 20.58 -20.96
N GLN A 680 37.23 20.38 -22.25
CA GLN A 680 36.02 19.70 -22.71
C GLN A 680 36.34 18.49 -23.60
N PRO A 681 35.87 17.29 -23.24
CA PRO A 681 35.97 16.14 -24.13
C PRO A 681 34.95 16.26 -25.28
N ARG A 682 35.41 16.10 -26.53
CA ARG A 682 34.62 16.03 -27.76
C ARG A 682 35.04 14.80 -28.56
N GLY A 683 34.26 13.71 -28.44
CA GLY A 683 34.63 12.43 -29.05
C GLY A 683 35.93 11.89 -28.45
N SER A 684 36.92 11.61 -29.29
CA SER A 684 38.28 11.17 -28.90
C SER A 684 39.25 12.32 -28.57
N HIS A 685 38.85 13.58 -28.75
CA HIS A 685 39.72 14.74 -28.58
C HIS A 685 39.29 15.59 -27.38
N VAL A 686 40.23 16.35 -26.82
CA VAL A 686 39.97 17.32 -25.75
C VAL A 686 40.22 18.73 -26.30
N GLU A 687 39.23 19.60 -26.17
CA GLU A 687 39.33 21.01 -26.55
C GLU A 687 39.48 21.85 -25.28
N THR A 688 40.47 22.73 -25.26
CA THR A 688 40.65 23.72 -24.19
C THR A 688 40.05 25.05 -24.63
N ARG A 689 39.04 25.53 -23.90
CA ARG A 689 38.38 26.81 -24.18
C ARG A 689 38.78 27.86 -23.15
N ARG A 690 38.99 29.09 -23.64
CA ARG A 690 39.04 30.29 -22.79
C ARG A 690 37.63 30.79 -22.56
N VAL A 691 37.34 31.13 -21.32
CA VAL A 691 36.08 31.72 -20.90
C VAL A 691 36.42 33.06 -20.27
N ALA A 692 35.93 34.15 -20.86
CA ALA A 692 35.98 35.46 -20.24
C ALA A 692 34.68 35.66 -19.46
N VAL A 693 34.81 35.90 -18.16
CA VAL A 693 33.70 36.11 -17.25
C VAL A 693 33.82 37.51 -16.65
N HIS A 694 32.86 38.38 -16.93
CA HIS A 694 32.66 39.58 -16.14
C HIS A 694 32.00 39.19 -14.81
N ALA A 695 32.56 39.62 -13.67
CA ALA A 695 32.11 39.18 -12.33
C ALA A 695 30.59 39.37 -12.20
N PRO A 696 29.78 38.30 -12.26
CA PRO A 696 28.34 38.45 -12.22
C PRO A 696 27.95 38.70 -10.76
N LEU A 697 27.08 39.67 -10.52
CA LEU A 697 26.38 39.75 -9.24
C LEU A 697 25.52 38.49 -9.13
N PRO A 698 25.62 37.71 -8.05
CA PRO A 698 24.81 36.51 -7.90
C PRO A 698 23.34 36.91 -7.84
N LEU A 699 22.55 36.36 -8.75
CA LEU A 699 21.09 36.58 -8.82
C LEU A 699 20.30 35.67 -7.87
N VAL A 700 20.99 34.72 -7.23
CA VAL A 700 20.40 33.60 -6.50
C VAL A 700 21.03 33.46 -5.11
N PRO A 701 20.25 33.05 -4.08
CA PRO A 701 20.78 32.78 -2.74
C PRO A 701 21.96 31.78 -2.74
N GLY A 702 22.99 32.09 -1.96
CA GLY A 702 24.20 31.27 -1.88
C GLY A 702 23.96 29.82 -1.44
N ARG A 703 23.00 29.58 -0.54
CA ARG A 703 22.67 28.21 -0.09
C ARG A 703 22.13 27.34 -1.22
N ARG A 704 21.30 27.91 -2.10
CA ARG A 704 20.77 27.23 -3.28
C ARG A 704 21.88 26.89 -4.28
N LEU A 705 22.83 27.80 -4.49
CA LEU A 705 24.04 27.53 -5.28
C LEU A 705 24.87 26.40 -4.69
N ALA A 706 25.14 26.42 -3.36
CA ALA A 706 25.88 25.35 -2.69
C ALA A 706 25.16 24.00 -2.78
N ALA A 707 23.84 23.98 -2.62
CA ALA A 707 23.03 22.77 -2.74
C ALA A 707 23.07 22.19 -4.17
N ALA A 708 23.02 23.03 -5.20
CA ALA A 708 23.08 22.61 -6.60
C ALA A 708 24.43 21.99 -7.00
N LEU A 709 25.52 22.31 -6.29
CA LEU A 709 26.83 21.67 -6.51
C LEU A 709 26.88 20.20 -6.08
N CYS A 710 25.87 19.70 -5.33
CA CYS A 710 25.69 18.27 -5.10
C CYS A 710 25.15 17.52 -6.33
N GLY A 711 24.63 18.26 -7.33
CA GLY A 711 24.10 17.70 -8.57
C GLY A 711 25.16 17.43 -9.65
N PRO A 712 24.76 16.79 -10.77
CA PRO A 712 25.65 16.56 -11.90
C PRO A 712 26.19 17.87 -12.45
N SER A 713 27.52 17.97 -12.55
CA SER A 713 28.21 19.20 -12.99
C SER A 713 28.82 19.04 -14.37
N SER A 714 28.73 20.08 -15.18
CA SER A 714 29.31 20.13 -16.53
C SER A 714 29.99 21.47 -16.79
N PRO A 715 31.09 21.53 -17.57
CA PRO A 715 31.63 22.80 -18.06
C PRO A 715 30.84 23.36 -19.25
N HIS A 716 29.86 22.62 -19.80
CA HIS A 716 29.10 23.05 -20.98
C HIS A 716 28.38 24.40 -20.78
N PRO A 717 27.63 24.62 -19.67
CA PRO A 717 26.92 25.87 -19.42
C PRO A 717 27.81 27.12 -19.53
N VAL A 718 28.97 27.12 -18.87
CA VAL A 718 29.86 28.29 -18.85
C VAL A 718 30.46 28.58 -20.23
N THR A 719 30.72 27.54 -21.02
CA THR A 719 31.24 27.73 -22.39
C THR A 719 30.19 28.19 -23.38
N ARG A 720 28.92 27.78 -23.24
CA ARG A 720 27.82 28.31 -24.08
C ARG A 720 27.56 29.78 -23.74
N TRP A 721 27.54 30.10 -22.44
CA TRP A 721 27.37 31.47 -21.97
C TRP A 721 28.45 32.41 -22.55
N ALA A 722 29.73 32.02 -22.49
CA ALA A 722 30.82 32.83 -23.05
C ALA A 722 30.76 33.00 -24.58
N VAL A 723 30.26 32.01 -25.32
CA VAL A 723 30.04 32.14 -26.78
C VAL A 723 28.90 33.12 -27.09
N SER A 724 27.84 33.11 -26.29
CA SER A 724 26.72 34.06 -26.44
C SER A 724 27.11 35.51 -26.14
N ASP A 725 28.01 35.73 -25.17
CA ASP A 725 28.49 37.07 -24.79
C ASP A 725 29.48 37.64 -25.82
N ALA A 726 30.29 36.77 -26.46
CA ALA A 726 31.14 37.16 -27.57
C ALA A 726 30.34 37.55 -28.83
N LEU A 727 29.21 36.91 -29.09
CA LEU A 727 28.33 37.24 -30.22
C LEU A 727 27.48 38.50 -29.96
N SER A 728 27.10 38.79 -28.71
CA SER A 728 26.34 40.00 -28.37
C SER A 728 27.19 41.27 -28.47
N THR A 729 28.48 41.16 -28.17
CA THR A 729 29.45 42.27 -28.19
C THR A 729 29.89 42.67 -29.60
N ASP A 730 29.81 41.77 -30.59
CA ASP A 730 30.13 42.05 -32.00
C ASP A 730 28.98 42.75 -32.76
N THR A 731 27.73 42.69 -32.27
CA THR A 731 26.57 43.38 -32.88
C THR A 731 26.43 44.87 -32.52
N THR A 732 27.35 45.43 -31.73
CA THR A 732 27.37 46.86 -31.34
C THR A 732 28.66 47.59 -31.73
N ARG A 733 29.34 47.14 -32.79
CA ARG A 733 30.46 47.87 -33.39
C ARG A 733 30.13 48.41 -34.77
#